data_AF-A0A1C5Z0D2-F1
#
_entry.id   AF-A0A1C5Z0D2-F1
#
_cell.length_a   1.000
_cell.length_b   1.000
_cell.length_c   1.000
_cell.angle_alpha   90.00
_cell.angle_beta   90.00
_cell.angle_gamma   90.00
#
_symmetry.space_group_name_H-M   'P 1'
#
loop_
_entity.id
_entity.type
_entity.pdbx_description
1 polymer ?
#
loop_
_entity_poly.entity_id
_entity_poly.type
_entity_poly.pdbx_seq_one_letter_code
_entity_poly.pdbx_strand_id
1 'polypeptide(L)'
;MKRKITGVCLALAVTLGMWCGAQTSIEFASAYAESEEVTDLEDILGDAESENTGETLGDNENGMGDNDTGEIIVDESEEDEVDGTDIDLTESEDVEISDAESDSEEVSAIEFNTDETFSDGDEELEEDHQEAETADPEAMVARAASRVPVQWVEAGYKMRDEYAFTYAFRKNTTKLTSISRHNGTLNAKMHDWYGDERGFTENYCKTFYGCAIDDKDYTEPITAIYSNVGEYNGKIVDLKVTAVKWGAVNKNHVGKNGKKIIPCILFYKDKLALNTIAVGTVRFRFEFLDHATQNKISPKGHVTMKDLDAGQGIRVYDGWGVNHIYLRKGYNYLKKITGSIANGSIYNEIASPEGIDAESDDVKAWCQLDFDGYFMVNWNSQENWKTATYPQNAYFSTTGKTVGTYEPNPGPEKKVGDDGMDYEQMSRHEYTQTDPPYEIAEGKNFDYMISQRLLPGSYSAFTLQDTLDSCLQFQSASVTTASGKDVTDRFSIQNVQNTVTFTANTAFLKTDEAYNDVTYYFRIKVTAGNNDTIEAHGHYRKNENIYTIENKASRTIISDKMQDTQQTNSSWVKGEIPKEPTDGQITVTKRIREQDITWAHGNPVFRFSVRGTDTSDITHMYEDYVEFRKGEYLTDGEYAVISCTFTNLPMGKYTVSEKKTLRYVFESITAQTSNVSLNDRNGIAVLDRNNKVAAVTFTNKKTRYDRYSHTDVVRNQIHIQN
;
A
#
# COMPACT_ATOMS: atom_id res chain seq x y z
N MET A 1 65.15 -34.52 62.93
CA MET A 1 65.37 -33.62 61.78
C MET A 1 64.27 -33.93 60.77
N LYS A 2 63.50 -33.01 60.22
CA LYS A 2 62.76 -31.81 60.72
C LYS A 2 62.43 -31.03 59.42
N ARG A 3 61.20 -30.67 59.04
CA ARG A 3 59.83 -30.71 59.61
C ARG A 3 58.89 -30.45 58.39
N LYS A 4 57.90 -31.32 58.13
CA LYS A 4 56.46 -31.27 58.53
C LYS A 4 55.59 -30.40 57.59
N ILE A 5 54.63 -30.95 56.81
CA ILE A 5 53.24 -31.45 57.09
C ILE A 5 52.26 -30.49 56.39
N THR A 6 51.51 -30.93 55.34
CA THR A 6 50.03 -31.24 55.34
C THR A 6 49.16 -29.97 55.48
N GLY A 7 48.08 -29.69 54.75
CA GLY A 7 47.32 -30.32 53.67
C GLY A 7 45.97 -29.58 53.49
N VAL A 8 45.40 -29.65 52.28
CA VAL A 8 43.95 -29.81 51.95
C VAL A 8 42.92 -28.64 52.06
N CYS A 9 42.12 -28.53 50.97
CA CYS A 9 40.75 -27.95 50.76
C CYS A 9 40.57 -26.41 50.72
N LEU A 10 39.72 -25.78 49.89
CA LEU A 10 38.81 -26.15 48.79
C LEU A 10 38.32 -24.83 48.14
N ALA A 11 37.94 -24.88 46.86
CA ALA A 11 36.90 -24.09 46.17
C ALA A 11 37.17 -22.65 45.65
N LEU A 12 37.12 -22.60 44.30
CA LEU A 12 36.37 -21.68 43.43
C LEU A 12 36.98 -20.34 42.96
N ALA A 13 36.93 -20.23 41.62
CA ALA A 13 37.07 -19.07 40.74
C ALA A 13 38.48 -18.44 40.61
N VAL A 14 39.21 -18.85 39.57
CA VAL A 14 40.44 -18.18 39.10
C VAL A 14 40.12 -17.32 37.88
N THR A 15 40.42 -16.04 38.04
CA THR A 15 40.59 -14.99 37.02
C THR A 15 42.08 -14.88 36.62
N LEU A 16 42.30 -14.19 35.48
CA LEU A 16 43.57 -13.69 34.89
C LEU A 16 44.54 -14.73 34.25
N GLY A 17 45.12 -14.49 33.07
CA GLY A 17 45.08 -13.33 32.17
C GLY A 17 46.14 -13.41 31.05
N MET A 18 46.09 -12.41 30.16
CA MET A 18 47.17 -11.91 29.26
C MET A 18 47.61 -12.82 28.08
N TRP A 19 47.89 -12.35 26.85
CA TRP A 19 47.94 -11.01 26.25
C TRP A 19 48.10 -11.14 24.72
N CYS A 20 47.90 -10.00 24.04
CA CYS A 20 48.44 -9.58 22.73
C CYS A 20 47.55 -9.75 21.48
N GLY A 21 47.26 -8.62 20.84
CA GLY A 21 46.69 -8.54 19.49
C GLY A 21 45.58 -7.50 19.30
N ALA A 22 45.66 -6.31 19.89
CA ALA A 22 44.75 -5.21 19.57
C ALA A 22 45.17 -4.60 18.22
N GLN A 23 44.37 -4.82 17.19
CA GLN A 23 44.46 -4.13 15.90
C GLN A 23 43.33 -3.11 15.88
N THR A 24 43.71 -1.83 15.95
CA THR A 24 42.85 -0.66 15.82
C THR A 24 42.38 -0.55 14.37
N SER A 25 41.07 -0.60 14.13
CA SER A 25 40.45 -0.20 12.85
C SER A 25 39.85 1.20 13.02
N ILE A 26 40.49 2.18 12.40
CA ILE A 26 39.99 3.55 12.20
C ILE A 26 39.34 3.54 10.82
N GLU A 27 38.01 3.71 10.75
CA GLU A 27 37.27 3.77 9.49
C GLU A 27 37.16 5.24 9.03
N PHE A 28 38.10 5.66 8.19
CA PHE A 28 37.87 6.77 7.26
C PHE A 28 37.84 6.20 5.83
N ALA A 29 36.70 6.41 5.16
CA ALA A 29 36.49 6.26 3.72
C ALA A 29 37.00 4.97 3.03
N SER A 30 36.19 3.89 3.04
CA SER A 30 36.01 3.05 1.84
C SER A 30 34.80 2.14 1.97
N ALA A 31 33.77 2.38 1.15
CA ALA A 31 32.84 1.33 0.76
C ALA A 31 32.55 1.55 -0.73
N TYR A 32 33.28 0.85 -1.61
CA TYR A 32 32.82 0.19 -2.85
C TYR A 32 34.02 -0.28 -3.70
N ALA A 33 34.08 -1.59 -3.89
CA ALA A 33 34.58 -2.37 -5.04
C ALA A 33 34.18 -3.83 -4.73
N GLU A 34 33.69 -4.71 -5.60
CA GLU A 34 33.37 -4.75 -7.02
C GLU A 34 32.45 -5.99 -7.18
N SER A 35 31.53 -5.95 -8.14
CA SER A 35 30.84 -7.13 -8.65
C SER A 35 31.15 -7.25 -10.14
N GLU A 36 31.91 -8.27 -10.51
CA GLU A 36 31.95 -8.92 -11.82
C GLU A 36 32.03 -10.42 -11.49
N GLU A 37 31.33 -11.34 -12.16
CA GLU A 37 31.27 -11.56 -13.59
C GLU A 37 30.08 -12.49 -13.92
N VAL A 38 29.56 -12.34 -15.14
CA VAL A 38 28.53 -13.17 -15.79
C VAL A 38 29.19 -14.37 -16.46
N THR A 39 28.57 -15.56 -16.36
CA THR A 39 28.72 -16.60 -17.40
C THR A 39 27.40 -17.30 -17.66
N ASP A 40 27.04 -17.33 -18.94
CA ASP A 40 25.93 -18.04 -19.57
C ASP A 40 25.91 -19.55 -19.29
N LEU A 41 24.71 -20.13 -19.33
CA LEU A 41 24.49 -21.52 -19.77
C LEU A 41 23.02 -21.71 -20.18
N GLU A 42 22.84 -21.91 -21.49
CA GLU A 42 21.62 -22.36 -22.17
C GLU A 42 21.33 -23.85 -21.89
N ASP A 43 20.04 -24.18 -22.08
CA ASP A 43 19.43 -25.48 -22.39
C ASP A 43 19.51 -26.65 -21.39
N ILE A 44 18.31 -27.14 -20.99
CA ILE A 44 17.82 -28.49 -21.33
C ILE A 44 16.30 -28.58 -21.09
N LEU A 45 15.65 -29.03 -22.16
CA LEU A 45 14.29 -29.54 -22.38
C LEU A 45 13.67 -30.41 -21.26
N GLY A 46 12.34 -30.48 -21.23
CA GLY A 46 11.65 -31.70 -20.78
C GLY A 46 10.17 -31.56 -20.42
N ASP A 47 9.30 -31.61 -21.42
CA ASP A 47 7.89 -31.99 -21.30
C ASP A 47 7.70 -33.31 -20.53
N ALA A 48 6.60 -33.41 -19.78
CA ALA A 48 5.85 -34.66 -19.65
C ALA A 48 4.41 -34.38 -19.18
N GLU A 49 3.49 -34.48 -20.13
CA GLU A 49 2.10 -34.85 -19.88
C GLU A 49 2.01 -36.23 -19.20
N SER A 50 0.91 -36.46 -18.47
CA SER A 50 -0.12 -37.45 -18.83
C SER A 50 -0.67 -38.31 -17.68
N GLU A 51 -1.96 -38.63 -17.84
CA GLU A 51 -2.75 -39.74 -17.30
C GLU A 51 -3.21 -39.62 -15.82
N ASN A 52 -4.49 -39.38 -15.52
CA ASN A 52 -5.76 -40.07 -15.87
C ASN A 52 -5.87 -41.51 -15.33
N THR A 53 -7.12 -41.91 -15.08
CA THR A 53 -7.67 -43.14 -14.50
C THR A 53 -7.83 -43.06 -12.97
N GLY A 54 -9.00 -43.32 -12.38
CA GLY A 54 -10.29 -43.78 -12.87
C GLY A 54 -11.10 -44.27 -11.66
N GLU A 55 -12.44 -44.19 -11.77
CA GLU A 55 -13.44 -45.16 -11.28
C GLU A 55 -13.39 -45.61 -9.79
N THR A 56 -14.47 -45.81 -9.02
CA THR A 56 -15.94 -45.75 -9.13
C THR A 56 -16.46 -46.17 -7.74
N LEU A 57 -17.63 -45.65 -7.37
CA LEU A 57 -18.77 -46.31 -6.69
C LEU A 57 -18.55 -47.10 -5.38
N GLY A 58 -19.36 -46.75 -4.38
CA GLY A 58 -19.62 -47.58 -3.21
C GLY A 58 -20.77 -47.02 -2.39
N ASP A 59 -21.97 -47.57 -2.63
CA ASP A 59 -23.25 -47.23 -2.04
C ASP A 59 -23.31 -47.33 -0.50
N ASN A 60 -24.39 -46.71 0.00
CA ASN A 60 -25.40 -47.29 0.89
C ASN A 60 -25.50 -46.79 2.35
N GLU A 61 -26.68 -46.19 2.58
CA GLU A 61 -27.69 -46.58 3.56
C GLU A 61 -27.77 -45.93 4.97
N ASN A 62 -28.94 -45.30 5.15
CA ASN A 62 -29.88 -45.44 6.28
C ASN A 62 -29.78 -44.53 7.53
N GLY A 63 -30.96 -44.00 7.89
CA GLY A 63 -31.34 -43.52 9.22
C GLY A 63 -32.03 -42.15 9.15
N MET A 64 -33.32 -42.06 8.83
CA MET A 64 -34.49 -42.24 9.73
C MET A 64 -34.33 -41.47 11.05
N GLY A 65 -35.12 -40.41 11.24
CA GLY A 65 -35.17 -39.63 12.48
C GLY A 65 -36.19 -38.49 12.41
N ASP A 66 -37.40 -38.82 12.86
CA ASP A 66 -38.61 -38.01 12.97
C ASP A 66 -38.53 -36.74 13.85
N ASN A 67 -39.58 -35.91 13.68
CA ASN A 67 -40.13 -34.90 14.60
C ASN A 67 -39.36 -33.56 14.63
N ASP A 68 -39.98 -32.39 14.74
CA ASP A 68 -41.28 -32.06 15.31
C ASP A 68 -41.73 -30.69 14.79
N THR A 69 -43.03 -30.49 14.94
CA THR A 69 -43.88 -29.34 14.75
C THR A 69 -43.39 -28.02 15.37
N GLY A 70 -43.71 -26.91 14.71
CA GLY A 70 -43.47 -25.56 15.23
C GLY A 70 -44.06 -24.49 14.32
N GLU A 71 -45.20 -23.97 14.73
CA GLU A 71 -46.21 -23.21 14.00
C GLU A 71 -46.08 -21.70 14.29
N ILE A 72 -46.51 -20.84 13.34
CA ILE A 72 -46.99 -19.43 13.47
C ILE A 72 -45.89 -18.36 13.80
N ILE A 73 -45.74 -17.20 13.13
CA ILE A 73 -46.56 -15.95 13.03
C ILE A 73 -45.85 -15.04 11.98
N VAL A 74 -46.42 -14.69 10.81
CA VAL A 74 -47.29 -13.52 10.44
C VAL A 74 -46.72 -12.12 10.70
N ASP A 75 -46.39 -11.39 9.62
CA ASP A 75 -46.75 -9.99 9.27
C ASP A 75 -45.81 -9.55 8.13
N GLU A 76 -46.23 -9.37 6.87
CA GLU A 76 -47.14 -8.35 6.27
C GLU A 76 -46.75 -6.89 6.53
N SER A 77 -46.29 -6.21 5.46
CA SER A 77 -46.74 -4.90 4.94
C SER A 77 -45.67 -4.35 3.96
N GLU A 78 -45.97 -4.32 2.66
CA GLU A 78 -46.49 -3.15 1.88
C GLU A 78 -45.39 -2.10 1.63
N GLU A 79 -44.87 -1.95 0.41
CA GLU A 79 -45.41 -1.31 -0.82
C GLU A 79 -44.98 0.16 -0.98
N ASP A 80 -45.03 0.63 -2.24
CA ASP A 80 -44.71 1.95 -2.82
C ASP A 80 -43.23 2.13 -3.28
N GLU A 81 -42.81 1.95 -4.54
CA GLU A 81 -43.23 2.44 -5.89
C GLU A 81 -43.05 3.94 -6.19
N VAL A 82 -42.64 4.19 -7.45
CA VAL A 82 -42.64 5.44 -8.26
C VAL A 82 -41.45 6.40 -8.08
N ASP A 83 -40.83 7.04 -9.09
CA ASP A 83 -40.69 6.93 -10.55
C ASP A 83 -39.75 8.10 -10.96
N GLY A 84 -39.00 7.88 -12.05
CA GLY A 84 -38.44 8.82 -13.05
C GLY A 84 -38.10 10.28 -12.74
N THR A 85 -36.96 10.72 -13.29
CA THR A 85 -36.95 11.77 -14.33
C THR A 85 -35.59 11.84 -15.04
N ASP A 86 -35.63 11.67 -16.36
CA ASP A 86 -34.58 12.07 -17.31
C ASP A 86 -34.48 13.60 -17.43
N ILE A 87 -33.27 14.13 -17.56
CA ILE A 87 -32.99 15.33 -18.35
C ILE A 87 -31.70 15.12 -19.16
N ASP A 88 -31.86 15.28 -20.46
CA ASP A 88 -30.88 15.23 -21.54
C ASP A 88 -30.36 16.65 -21.89
N LEU A 89 -29.22 16.67 -22.58
CA LEU A 89 -28.76 17.59 -23.65
C LEU A 89 -27.52 18.48 -23.41
N THR A 90 -26.45 18.11 -24.15
CA THR A 90 -25.64 18.93 -25.11
C THR A 90 -24.68 19.99 -24.55
N GLU A 91 -23.52 20.33 -25.13
CA GLU A 91 -22.77 19.95 -26.35
C GLU A 91 -21.35 20.56 -26.24
N SER A 92 -20.38 19.92 -26.92
CA SER A 92 -19.22 20.48 -27.66
C SER A 92 -18.23 21.46 -27.01
N GLU A 93 -16.94 21.17 -27.10
CA GLU A 93 -16.09 21.64 -28.24
C GLU A 93 -14.71 20.96 -28.22
N ASP A 94 -14.38 20.35 -29.35
CA ASP A 94 -13.04 19.89 -29.72
C ASP A 94 -12.13 21.07 -30.06
N VAL A 95 -10.87 21.02 -29.64
CA VAL A 95 -9.76 21.74 -30.30
C VAL A 95 -8.56 20.81 -30.38
N GLU A 96 -8.26 20.36 -31.60
CA GLU A 96 -6.99 19.72 -31.96
C GLU A 96 -5.88 20.75 -32.28
N ILE A 97 -4.65 20.22 -32.29
CA ILE A 97 -3.43 20.62 -33.02
C ILE A 97 -2.43 21.54 -32.30
N SER A 98 -1.28 21.02 -31.86
CA SER A 98 -0.05 20.92 -32.70
C SER A 98 1.15 20.36 -31.92
N ASP A 99 1.82 19.39 -32.54
CA ASP A 99 3.19 18.98 -32.26
C ASP A 99 4.19 20.10 -32.57
N ALA A 100 5.20 20.26 -31.72
CA ALA A 100 6.47 20.89 -32.06
C ALA A 100 7.61 20.35 -31.18
N GLU A 101 8.39 19.46 -31.76
CA GLU A 101 9.80 19.19 -31.41
C GLU A 101 10.63 20.49 -31.50
N SER A 102 11.53 20.73 -30.54
CA SER A 102 12.64 21.68 -30.69
C SER A 102 13.66 21.55 -29.54
N ASP A 103 14.74 20.85 -29.85
CA ASP A 103 16.15 21.21 -29.67
C ASP A 103 16.73 21.60 -28.29
N SER A 104 17.83 20.90 -28.05
CA SER A 104 18.96 21.16 -27.16
C SER A 104 19.51 22.58 -27.26
N GLU A 105 19.74 23.23 -26.12
CA GLU A 105 20.68 24.34 -26.02
C GLU A 105 21.74 24.07 -24.94
N GLU A 106 23.00 24.09 -25.40
CA GLU A 106 24.20 24.15 -24.60
C GLU A 106 24.23 25.42 -23.74
N VAL A 107 24.53 25.28 -22.45
CA VAL A 107 24.79 26.43 -21.57
C VAL A 107 26.30 26.68 -21.49
N SER A 108 26.72 27.80 -22.06
CA SER A 108 28.09 28.28 -22.15
C SER A 108 28.76 28.47 -20.79
N ALA A 109 30.00 27.97 -20.66
CA ALA A 109 30.89 28.24 -19.54
C ALA A 109 31.24 29.73 -19.45
N ILE A 110 31.06 30.33 -18.28
CA ILE A 110 31.61 31.65 -17.96
C ILE A 110 33.05 31.46 -17.49
N GLU A 111 34.00 31.91 -18.31
CA GLU A 111 35.42 31.99 -17.95
C GLU A 111 35.64 33.02 -16.83
N PHE A 112 36.12 32.56 -15.68
CA PHE A 112 36.67 33.43 -14.64
C PHE A 112 38.15 33.69 -14.96
N ASN A 113 38.47 34.92 -15.34
CA ASN A 113 39.85 35.39 -15.41
C ASN A 113 40.44 35.44 -13.99
N THR A 114 41.43 34.58 -13.74
CA THR A 114 42.29 34.65 -12.55
C THR A 114 43.59 35.35 -12.92
N ASP A 115 43.71 36.63 -12.59
CA ASP A 115 45.02 37.22 -12.27
C ASP A 115 44.80 38.52 -11.52
N GLU A 116 44.82 38.49 -10.18
CA GLU A 116 45.30 39.61 -9.39
C GLU A 116 46.02 39.09 -8.15
N THR A 117 47.29 39.46 -8.08
CA THR A 117 48.22 39.28 -6.97
C THR A 117 47.70 39.99 -5.71
N PHE A 118 47.48 39.23 -4.63
CA PHE A 118 47.19 39.78 -3.31
C PHE A 118 48.48 40.34 -2.68
N SER A 119 48.45 41.64 -2.35
CA SER A 119 49.47 42.32 -1.55
C SER A 119 49.16 42.12 -0.07
N ASP A 120 50.18 41.72 0.69
CA ASP A 120 50.15 41.62 2.15
C ASP A 120 49.89 42.97 2.82
N GLY A 121 49.05 42.95 3.85
CA GLY A 121 48.79 44.06 4.75
C GLY A 121 48.25 43.51 6.07
N ASP A 122 49.17 43.29 7.02
CA ASP A 122 48.87 43.00 8.42
C ASP A 122 48.11 44.19 9.04
N GLU A 123 46.89 43.97 9.53
CA GLU A 123 46.28 44.81 10.56
C GLU A 123 45.58 43.94 11.61
N GLU A 124 45.81 44.32 12.87
CA GLU A 124 45.46 43.59 14.09
C GLU A 124 43.94 43.40 14.27
N LEU A 125 43.59 42.21 14.77
CA LEU A 125 42.22 41.75 15.03
C LEU A 125 41.67 42.34 16.33
N GLU A 126 40.59 43.13 16.26
CA GLU A 126 39.64 43.27 17.37
C GLU A 126 38.51 42.23 17.27
N GLU A 127 38.12 41.71 18.44
CA GLU A 127 37.08 40.71 18.64
C GLU A 127 35.71 41.21 18.16
N ASP A 128 35.09 40.52 17.19
CA ASP A 128 33.72 40.82 16.78
C ASP A 128 32.82 39.59 16.86
N HIS A 129 31.99 39.57 17.91
CA HIS A 129 30.78 38.77 18.05
C HIS A 129 29.57 39.71 17.91
N GLN A 130 29.28 40.21 16.70
CA GLN A 130 28.03 40.91 16.43
C GLN A 130 27.39 40.45 15.12
N GLU A 131 26.43 39.51 15.23
CA GLU A 131 25.39 39.35 14.21
C GLU A 131 24.37 40.50 14.39
N ALA A 132 24.43 41.50 13.52
CA ALA A 132 23.39 42.52 13.42
C ALA A 132 22.22 41.97 12.59
N GLU A 133 21.13 41.57 13.25
CA GLU A 133 19.80 41.37 12.64
C GLU A 133 18.84 42.42 13.25
N THR A 134 18.36 43.37 12.44
CA THR A 134 17.40 44.40 12.85
C THR A 134 16.02 43.81 13.10
N ALA A 135 15.43 44.09 14.26
CA ALA A 135 14.14 43.55 14.72
C ALA A 135 12.95 44.51 14.51
N ASP A 136 11.76 43.92 14.35
CA ASP A 136 10.44 44.56 14.50
C ASP A 136 10.09 44.71 16.00
N PRO A 137 9.81 45.92 16.54
CA PRO A 137 9.79 46.18 17.99
C PRO A 137 8.63 45.59 18.81
N GLU A 138 7.59 45.00 18.21
CA GLU A 138 6.35 44.66 18.95
C GLU A 138 6.26 43.22 19.50
N ALA A 139 7.26 42.35 19.29
CA ALA A 139 7.22 40.95 19.77
C ALA A 139 8.03 40.68 21.06
N MET A 140 8.32 41.71 21.88
CA MET A 140 9.11 41.55 23.11
C MET A 140 8.24 41.16 24.32
N VAL A 141 8.11 39.85 24.56
CA VAL A 141 7.91 39.33 25.93
C VAL A 141 8.96 38.26 26.21
N ALA A 142 9.85 38.59 27.14
CA ALA A 142 10.95 37.77 27.63
C ALA A 142 10.52 36.34 27.95
N ARG A 143 11.12 35.35 27.27
CA ARG A 143 11.09 33.95 27.71
C ARG A 143 12.51 33.50 28.03
N ALA A 144 12.67 32.83 29.16
CA ALA A 144 13.95 32.29 29.62
C ALA A 144 14.21 30.84 29.15
N ALA A 145 13.36 30.29 28.27
CA ALA A 145 13.45 28.92 27.79
C ALA A 145 12.97 28.81 26.33
N SER A 146 13.71 28.04 25.52
CA SER A 146 13.29 27.68 24.15
C SER A 146 11.99 26.87 24.19
N ARG A 147 11.14 27.07 23.19
CA ARG A 147 9.91 26.28 22.95
C ARG A 147 10.20 24.90 22.35
N VAL A 148 11.42 24.65 21.88
CA VAL A 148 11.85 23.35 21.38
C VAL A 148 12.39 22.53 22.56
N PRO A 149 11.63 21.57 23.11
CA PRO A 149 12.12 20.70 24.18
C PRO A 149 13.32 19.86 23.72
N VAL A 150 14.29 19.70 24.63
CA VAL A 150 15.43 18.77 24.49
C VAL A 150 15.30 17.69 25.56
N GLN A 151 15.26 16.43 25.15
CA GLN A 151 15.03 15.30 26.05
C GLN A 151 16.08 14.20 25.85
N TRP A 152 16.61 13.67 26.96
CA TRP A 152 17.45 12.48 26.95
C TRP A 152 16.56 11.26 27.15
N VAL A 153 16.61 10.33 26.20
CA VAL A 153 15.72 9.17 26.14
C VAL A 153 16.46 7.84 26.22
N GLU A 154 15.84 6.87 26.86
CA GLU A 154 16.34 5.48 26.88
C GLU A 154 16.14 4.79 25.53
N ALA A 155 16.80 3.65 25.33
CA ALA A 155 16.68 2.87 24.09
C ALA A 155 15.27 2.45 23.72
N GLY A 156 14.49 2.06 24.73
CA GLY A 156 13.09 1.62 24.57
C GLY A 156 12.09 2.76 24.69
N TYR A 157 12.52 4.02 24.64
CA TYR A 157 11.58 5.13 24.64
C TYR A 157 10.76 5.11 23.34
N LYS A 158 9.44 4.99 23.47
CA LYS A 158 8.52 5.04 22.35
C LYS A 158 8.48 6.45 21.77
N MET A 159 8.99 6.58 20.56
CA MET A 159 8.93 7.79 19.75
C MET A 159 7.49 8.08 19.30
N ARG A 160 7.25 9.30 18.87
CA ARG A 160 5.92 9.76 18.50
C ARG A 160 5.57 9.34 17.08
N ASP A 161 4.73 8.33 16.93
CA ASP A 161 4.39 7.68 15.65
C ASP A 161 3.98 8.66 14.52
N GLU A 162 3.45 9.84 14.86
CA GLU A 162 3.11 10.88 13.88
C GLU A 162 4.32 11.59 13.25
N TYR A 163 5.55 11.35 13.74
CA TYR A 163 6.82 11.81 13.19
C TYR A 163 7.65 10.65 12.61
N ALA A 164 7.06 9.48 12.40
CA ALA A 164 7.77 8.29 11.93
C ALA A 164 8.38 8.43 10.52
N PHE A 165 7.79 9.25 9.66
CA PHE A 165 8.38 9.56 8.35
C PHE A 165 9.80 10.10 8.52
N THR A 166 10.74 9.56 7.75
CA THR A 166 12.05 10.16 7.56
C THR A 166 12.43 10.13 6.09
N TYR A 167 13.57 10.71 5.76
CA TYR A 167 14.06 10.78 4.40
C TYR A 167 15.45 10.14 4.34
N ALA A 168 15.74 9.46 3.24
CA ALA A 168 16.99 8.74 3.06
C ALA A 168 17.46 8.79 1.61
N PHE A 169 18.76 8.53 1.42
CA PHE A 169 19.29 8.29 0.08
C PHE A 169 19.03 6.83 -0.31
N ARG A 170 18.06 6.60 -1.19
CA ARG A 170 17.73 5.27 -1.68
C ARG A 170 18.64 4.92 -2.85
N LYS A 171 19.56 3.96 -2.65
CA LYS A 171 20.50 3.51 -3.68
C LYS A 171 19.75 3.18 -4.99
N ASN A 172 20.31 3.61 -6.11
CA ASN A 172 19.73 3.47 -7.47
C ASN A 172 18.39 4.19 -7.71
N THR A 173 17.84 4.88 -6.72
CA THR A 173 16.52 5.51 -6.76
C THR A 173 16.61 7.02 -6.56
N THR A 174 17.26 7.46 -5.49
CA THR A 174 17.49 8.87 -5.19
C THR A 174 18.57 9.44 -6.12
N LYS A 175 18.34 10.65 -6.63
CA LYS A 175 19.30 11.40 -7.46
C LYS A 175 19.33 12.84 -7.01
N LEU A 176 20.51 13.45 -6.98
CA LEU A 176 20.63 14.91 -6.93
C LEU A 176 20.30 15.45 -8.33
N THR A 177 19.12 16.04 -8.49
CA THR A 177 18.57 16.45 -9.79
C THR A 177 18.84 17.92 -10.12
N SER A 178 19.10 18.75 -9.12
CA SER A 178 19.41 20.17 -9.32
C SER A 178 20.37 20.68 -8.25
N ILE A 179 21.31 21.55 -8.64
CA ILE A 179 22.20 22.30 -7.75
C ILE A 179 22.43 23.71 -8.32
N SER A 180 22.15 24.74 -7.53
CA SER A 180 22.49 26.12 -7.90
C SER A 180 23.93 26.45 -7.54
N ARG A 181 24.53 27.41 -8.27
CA ARG A 181 25.89 27.93 -7.99
C ARG A 181 27.01 26.86 -7.97
N HIS A 182 26.80 25.74 -8.66
CA HIS A 182 27.81 24.71 -8.82
C HIS A 182 29.09 25.28 -9.45
N ASN A 183 30.23 24.98 -8.84
CA ASN A 183 31.55 25.29 -9.36
C ASN A 183 32.29 23.99 -9.74
N GLY A 184 32.34 23.71 -11.05
CA GLY A 184 32.96 22.50 -11.59
C GLY A 184 34.45 22.34 -11.35
N THR A 185 35.15 23.40 -10.91
CA THR A 185 36.59 23.33 -10.61
C THR A 185 36.90 22.84 -9.20
N LEU A 186 35.92 22.86 -8.29
CA LEU A 186 36.16 22.54 -6.88
C LEU A 186 36.51 21.07 -6.66
N ASN A 187 35.95 20.14 -7.43
CA ASN A 187 36.20 18.71 -7.22
C ASN A 187 37.69 18.35 -7.44
N ALA A 188 38.32 18.88 -8.49
CA ALA A 188 39.75 18.69 -8.73
C ALA A 188 40.60 19.34 -7.62
N LYS A 189 40.23 20.56 -7.22
CA LYS A 189 40.93 21.29 -6.15
C LYS A 189 40.82 20.58 -4.80
N MET A 190 39.69 19.95 -4.49
CA MET A 190 39.49 19.20 -3.24
C MET A 190 40.47 18.03 -3.13
N HIS A 191 40.69 17.31 -4.23
CA HIS A 191 41.72 16.28 -4.28
C HIS A 191 43.10 16.85 -3.97
N ASP A 192 43.48 17.97 -4.59
CA ASP A 192 44.79 18.58 -4.34
C ASP A 192 44.94 19.16 -2.91
N TRP A 193 43.85 19.65 -2.32
CA TRP A 193 43.86 20.28 -0.99
C TRP A 193 43.88 19.27 0.15
N TYR A 194 43.08 18.20 0.05
CA TYR A 194 42.86 17.24 1.13
C TYR A 194 43.34 15.81 0.81
N GLY A 195 43.59 15.50 -0.46
CA GLY A 195 43.86 14.14 -0.93
C GLY A 195 45.04 13.46 -0.24
N ASP A 196 44.84 12.17 0.02
CA ASP A 196 45.84 11.16 0.31
C ASP A 196 45.22 9.78 -0.01
N GLU A 197 45.92 8.69 0.31
CA GLU A 197 45.46 7.31 0.05
C GLU A 197 44.16 6.94 0.80
N ARG A 198 43.70 7.74 1.77
CA ARG A 198 42.55 7.44 2.65
C ARG A 198 41.51 8.57 2.73
N GLY A 199 41.73 9.69 2.03
CA GLY A 199 40.94 10.90 2.13
C GLY A 199 40.20 11.26 0.84
N PHE A 200 40.32 12.52 0.41
CA PHE A 200 39.70 13.04 -0.80
C PHE A 200 40.36 12.48 -2.07
N THR A 201 40.19 11.20 -2.39
CA THR A 201 40.65 10.59 -3.65
C THR A 201 39.94 11.19 -4.86
N GLU A 202 40.47 11.02 -6.08
CA GLU A 202 39.80 11.50 -7.30
C GLU A 202 38.39 10.93 -7.45
N ASN A 203 38.22 9.62 -7.16
CA ASN A 203 36.92 8.96 -7.25
C ASN A 203 35.97 9.46 -6.16
N TYR A 204 36.45 9.68 -4.94
CA TYR A 204 35.64 10.29 -3.90
C TYR A 204 35.21 11.72 -4.26
N CYS A 205 36.10 12.52 -4.85
CA CYS A 205 35.76 13.87 -5.28
C CYS A 205 34.70 13.90 -6.40
N LYS A 206 34.47 12.78 -7.11
CA LYS A 206 33.36 12.65 -8.07
C LYS A 206 32.02 12.40 -7.41
N THR A 207 31.92 12.20 -6.09
CA THR A 207 30.66 11.91 -5.41
C THR A 207 29.89 13.15 -4.97
N PHE A 208 30.42 14.36 -5.11
CA PHE A 208 29.75 15.60 -4.69
C PHE A 208 29.82 16.72 -5.75
N TYR A 209 29.00 17.75 -5.56
CA TYR A 209 29.13 19.05 -6.21
C TYR A 209 29.57 20.09 -5.19
N GLY A 210 30.53 20.95 -5.55
CA GLY A 210 31.00 22.05 -4.71
C GLY A 210 30.40 23.40 -5.12
N CYS A 211 30.08 24.23 -4.12
CA CYS A 211 29.63 25.60 -4.32
C CYS A 211 30.53 26.55 -3.52
N ALA A 212 31.19 27.49 -4.21
CA ALA A 212 32.09 28.45 -3.56
C ALA A 212 31.30 29.52 -2.76
N ILE A 213 31.83 29.87 -1.59
CA ILE A 213 31.30 30.91 -0.70
C ILE A 213 32.42 31.88 -0.28
N ASP A 214 32.04 33.08 0.13
CA ASP A 214 32.93 34.10 0.70
C ASP A 214 32.15 34.95 1.73
N ASP A 215 32.79 35.99 2.28
CA ASP A 215 32.18 36.90 3.27
C ASP A 215 31.15 37.86 2.68
N LYS A 216 30.78 37.74 1.40
CA LYS A 216 29.77 38.61 0.80
C LYS A 216 28.38 38.15 1.18
N ASP A 217 27.49 39.12 1.32
CA ASP A 217 26.05 38.85 1.37
C ASP A 217 25.55 38.51 -0.03
N TYR A 218 24.98 37.31 -0.18
CA TYR A 218 24.33 36.89 -1.42
C TYR A 218 22.82 37.02 -1.28
N THR A 219 22.18 37.64 -2.26
CA THR A 219 20.72 37.70 -2.34
C THR A 219 20.11 36.35 -2.68
N GLU A 220 20.82 35.52 -3.45
CA GLU A 220 20.39 34.19 -3.87
C GLU A 220 21.13 33.07 -3.10
N PRO A 221 20.39 32.17 -2.41
CA PRO A 221 20.98 31.07 -1.65
C PRO A 221 21.47 29.92 -2.55
N ILE A 222 22.26 29.00 -1.97
CA ILE A 222 22.64 27.75 -2.64
C ILE A 222 21.55 26.71 -2.38
N THR A 223 21.04 26.07 -3.42
CA THR A 223 19.94 25.08 -3.32
C THR A 223 20.32 23.80 -4.06
N ALA A 224 20.10 22.66 -3.40
CA ALA A 224 20.16 21.33 -3.99
C ALA A 224 18.80 20.63 -3.90
N ILE A 225 18.40 19.89 -4.93
CA ILE A 225 17.18 19.06 -4.94
C ILE A 225 17.57 17.60 -5.13
N TYR A 226 17.06 16.75 -4.24
CA TYR A 226 17.19 15.31 -4.26
C TYR A 226 15.83 14.68 -4.54
N SER A 227 15.73 13.92 -5.63
CA SER A 227 14.48 13.26 -5.99
C SER A 227 14.27 11.97 -5.21
N ASN A 228 13.03 11.62 -4.89
CA ASN A 228 12.63 10.31 -4.41
C ASN A 228 13.41 9.91 -3.14
N VAL A 229 13.29 10.70 -2.07
CA VAL A 229 13.96 10.50 -0.76
C VAL A 229 13.13 9.74 0.27
N GLY A 230 11.81 9.69 0.11
CA GLY A 230 10.92 8.86 0.92
C GLY A 230 9.55 8.69 0.27
N GLU A 231 8.68 8.00 0.98
CA GLU A 231 7.24 7.95 0.71
C GLU A 231 6.51 8.54 1.91
N TYR A 232 5.52 9.41 1.67
CA TYR A 232 4.69 9.99 2.72
C TYR A 232 3.24 9.98 2.28
N ASN A 233 2.39 9.28 3.04
CA ASN A 233 0.95 9.11 2.73
C ASN A 233 0.70 8.66 1.28
N GLY A 234 1.43 7.64 0.81
CA GLY A 234 1.30 7.11 -0.55
C GLY A 234 1.90 8.00 -1.66
N LYS A 235 2.54 9.12 -1.32
CA LYS A 235 3.20 10.01 -2.30
C LYS A 235 4.71 9.91 -2.22
N ILE A 236 5.35 9.95 -3.38
CA ILE A 236 6.81 10.06 -3.46
C ILE A 236 7.23 11.47 -3.05
N VAL A 237 8.28 11.57 -2.22
CA VAL A 237 8.78 12.85 -1.69
C VAL A 237 10.15 13.18 -2.26
N ASP A 238 10.35 14.43 -2.67
CA ASP A 238 11.65 15.02 -3.00
C ASP A 238 12.12 15.93 -1.83
N LEU A 239 13.43 16.10 -1.67
CA LEU A 239 14.04 16.97 -0.65
C LEU A 239 14.77 18.13 -1.31
N LYS A 240 14.43 19.35 -0.89
CA LYS A 240 15.17 20.56 -1.20
C LYS A 240 16.01 20.99 0.01
N VAL A 241 17.32 21.04 -0.16
CA VAL A 241 18.27 21.54 0.84
C VAL A 241 18.79 22.90 0.39
N THR A 242 18.62 23.91 1.23
CA THR A 242 19.02 25.29 0.93
C THR A 242 20.02 25.78 1.96
N ALA A 243 21.24 26.16 1.54
CA ALA A 243 22.14 26.95 2.38
C ALA A 243 21.70 28.42 2.30
N VAL A 244 20.92 28.84 3.29
CA VAL A 244 20.21 30.13 3.31
C VAL A 244 21.19 31.29 3.57
N LYS A 245 22.12 31.08 4.50
CA LYS A 245 23.10 32.07 4.94
C LYS A 245 24.28 31.33 5.58
N TRP A 246 25.44 31.96 5.63
CA TRP A 246 26.60 31.48 6.36
C TRP A 246 27.29 32.64 7.10
N GLY A 247 28.09 32.29 8.10
CA GLY A 247 28.93 33.24 8.82
C GLY A 247 30.21 33.59 8.04
N ALA A 248 31.12 34.30 8.71
CA ALA A 248 32.44 34.61 8.13
C ALA A 248 33.19 33.34 7.68
N VAL A 249 34.02 33.49 6.66
CA VAL A 249 34.87 32.42 6.13
C VAL A 249 36.32 32.62 6.53
N ASN A 250 37.07 31.52 6.66
CA ASN A 250 38.51 31.56 6.92
C ASN A 250 39.29 31.45 5.60
N LYS A 251 39.81 32.57 5.11
CA LYS A 251 40.63 32.61 3.87
C LYS A 251 42.08 32.17 4.09
N ASN A 252 42.46 31.81 5.32
CA ASN A 252 43.83 31.47 5.64
C ASN A 252 44.17 29.99 5.56
N HIS A 253 43.16 29.11 5.43
CA HIS A 253 43.37 27.67 5.26
C HIS A 253 44.21 27.37 4.01
N VAL A 254 45.24 26.55 4.18
CA VAL A 254 46.17 26.14 3.12
C VAL A 254 46.05 24.64 2.91
N GLY A 255 45.79 24.24 1.66
CA GLY A 255 45.76 22.85 1.22
C GLY A 255 47.12 22.16 1.31
N LYS A 256 47.13 20.83 1.22
CA LYS A 256 48.37 20.02 1.13
C LYS A 256 49.27 20.43 -0.04
N ASN A 257 48.69 20.92 -1.14
CA ASN A 257 49.40 21.49 -2.28
C ASN A 257 50.02 22.89 -2.03
N GLY A 258 49.94 23.43 -0.80
CA GLY A 258 50.48 24.74 -0.43
C GLY A 258 49.65 25.93 -0.91
N LYS A 259 48.51 25.72 -1.56
CA LYS A 259 47.63 26.79 -2.04
C LYS A 259 46.51 27.08 -1.05
N LYS A 260 46.03 28.34 -1.03
CA LYS A 260 44.87 28.74 -0.24
C LYS A 260 43.63 27.96 -0.67
N ILE A 261 42.87 27.46 0.30
CA ILE A 261 41.60 26.77 0.09
C ILE A 261 40.51 27.81 -0.20
N ILE A 262 39.64 27.50 -1.14
CA ILE A 262 38.44 28.29 -1.41
C ILE A 262 37.34 27.82 -0.44
N PRO A 263 36.80 28.68 0.43
CA PRO A 263 35.66 28.33 1.27
C PRO A 263 34.48 27.88 0.42
N CYS A 264 33.84 26.78 0.80
CA CYS A 264 32.78 26.19 0.00
C CYS A 264 31.89 25.24 0.80
N ILE A 265 30.77 24.89 0.18
CA ILE A 265 29.82 23.88 0.67
C ILE A 265 29.74 22.77 -0.37
N LEU A 266 29.85 21.53 0.07
CA LEU A 266 29.75 20.33 -0.76
C LEU A 266 28.41 19.64 -0.54
N PHE A 267 27.77 19.24 -1.63
CA PHE A 267 26.52 18.46 -1.65
C PHE A 267 26.78 17.12 -2.32
N TYR A 268 26.53 16.02 -1.60
CA TYR A 268 26.82 14.68 -2.11
C TYR A 268 25.75 14.18 -3.08
N LYS A 269 26.13 13.33 -4.03
CA LYS A 269 25.25 12.78 -5.08
C LYS A 269 24.81 11.36 -4.81
N ASP A 270 25.51 10.68 -3.90
CA ASP A 270 25.39 9.27 -3.55
C ASP A 270 24.89 9.04 -2.11
N LYS A 271 24.61 10.12 -1.38
CA LYS A 271 24.11 10.13 0.00
C LYS A 271 23.48 11.49 0.32
N LEU A 272 22.66 11.54 1.36
CA LEU A 272 22.16 12.80 1.93
C LEU A 272 23.12 13.29 3.02
N ALA A 273 24.18 13.96 2.57
CA ALA A 273 25.20 14.56 3.41
C ALA A 273 25.65 15.89 2.82
N LEU A 274 26.27 16.72 3.65
CA LEU A 274 26.84 18.00 3.28
C LEU A 274 28.22 18.13 3.91
N ASN A 275 29.10 18.93 3.34
CA ASN A 275 30.38 19.24 3.97
C ASN A 275 30.66 20.74 3.86
N THR A 276 31.01 21.38 4.97
CA THR A 276 31.33 22.80 5.02
C THR A 276 32.84 23.00 5.20
N ILE A 277 33.44 23.79 4.31
CA ILE A 277 34.88 23.99 4.22
C ILE A 277 35.23 25.44 4.54
N ALA A 278 36.10 25.64 5.53
CA ALA A 278 36.62 26.95 5.94
C ALA A 278 35.54 28.00 6.28
N VAL A 279 34.48 27.57 6.98
CA VAL A 279 33.36 28.42 7.43
C VAL A 279 32.86 27.91 8.78
N GLY A 280 32.54 28.84 9.68
CA GLY A 280 32.17 28.51 11.06
C GLY A 280 30.76 27.98 11.23
N THR A 281 29.81 28.61 10.55
CA THR A 281 28.40 28.27 10.66
C THR A 281 27.73 28.43 9.31
N VAL A 282 26.90 27.45 8.94
CA VAL A 282 26.02 27.53 7.76
C VAL A 282 24.60 27.22 8.18
N ARG A 283 23.66 28.10 7.81
CA ARG A 283 22.22 27.94 8.04
C ARG A 283 21.61 27.13 6.91
N PHE A 284 21.24 25.89 7.19
CA PHE A 284 20.54 25.02 6.25
C PHE A 284 19.05 24.99 6.51
N ARG A 285 18.27 25.01 5.42
CA ARG A 285 16.82 24.76 5.42
C ARG A 285 16.53 23.52 4.59
N PHE A 286 15.73 22.62 5.16
CA PHE A 286 15.29 21.38 4.54
C PHE A 286 13.79 21.49 4.30
N GLU A 287 13.38 21.40 3.03
CA GLU A 287 11.98 21.49 2.60
C GLU A 287 11.62 20.26 1.78
N PHE A 288 10.37 19.83 1.86
CA PHE A 288 9.88 18.64 1.17
C PHE A 288 8.97 19.04 0.02
N LEU A 289 9.10 18.34 -1.10
CA LEU A 289 8.35 18.62 -2.32
C LEU A 289 7.62 17.36 -2.78
N ASP A 290 6.44 17.55 -3.38
CA ASP A 290 5.75 16.51 -4.13
C ASP A 290 6.56 16.20 -5.40
N HIS A 291 6.72 14.90 -5.69
CA HIS A 291 7.69 14.41 -6.65
C HIS A 291 7.54 15.07 -8.02
N ALA A 292 8.64 15.59 -8.56
CA ALA A 292 8.71 16.18 -9.91
C ALA A 292 7.77 17.37 -10.19
N THR A 293 7.02 17.88 -9.21
CA THR A 293 6.13 19.04 -9.39
C THR A 293 6.67 20.33 -8.78
N GLN A 294 7.70 20.23 -7.92
CA GLN A 294 8.20 21.31 -7.07
C GLN A 294 7.18 21.93 -6.10
N ASN A 295 5.98 21.36 -6.00
CA ASN A 295 4.98 21.79 -5.03
C ASN A 295 5.46 21.44 -3.63
N LYS A 296 5.45 22.41 -2.71
CA LYS A 296 5.82 22.15 -1.33
C LYS A 296 4.77 21.27 -0.65
N ILE A 297 5.25 20.30 0.13
CA ILE A 297 4.43 19.49 1.02
C ILE A 297 4.95 19.65 2.45
N SER A 298 4.11 19.33 3.43
CA SER A 298 4.41 19.52 4.84
C SER A 298 4.33 18.21 5.64
N PRO A 299 5.26 17.26 5.43
CA PRO A 299 5.26 16.03 6.21
C PRO A 299 5.67 16.31 7.66
N LYS A 300 5.08 15.59 8.60
CA LYS A 300 5.62 15.44 9.96
C LYS A 300 6.57 14.25 9.96
N GLY A 301 7.78 14.46 10.44
CA GLY A 301 8.81 13.43 10.37
C GLY A 301 9.94 13.65 11.35
N HIS A 302 10.94 12.79 11.27
CA HIS A 302 12.16 12.89 12.06
C HIS A 302 13.39 12.78 11.18
N VAL A 303 14.51 13.28 11.72
CA VAL A 303 15.84 13.07 11.17
C VAL A 303 16.83 12.91 12.31
N THR A 304 17.73 11.95 12.19
CA THR A 304 18.85 11.85 13.13
C THR A 304 20.12 12.34 12.47
N MET A 305 20.63 13.45 12.97
CA MET A 305 21.97 13.93 12.64
C MET A 305 22.97 13.07 13.40
N LYS A 306 23.94 12.54 12.66
CA LYS A 306 24.97 11.66 13.21
C LYS A 306 26.35 12.25 12.95
N ASP A 307 27.38 11.63 13.53
CA ASP A 307 28.76 12.07 13.35
C ASP A 307 29.01 13.48 13.92
N LEU A 308 28.25 13.88 14.94
CA LEU A 308 28.53 15.12 15.67
C LEU A 308 29.75 14.90 16.54
N ASP A 309 30.93 15.21 16.03
CA ASP A 309 32.19 14.96 16.72
C ASP A 309 33.20 16.10 16.62
N ALA A 310 34.30 15.97 17.36
CA ALA A 310 35.44 16.88 17.30
C ALA A 310 35.13 18.38 17.46
N GLY A 311 34.02 18.76 18.10
CA GLY A 311 33.58 20.15 18.27
C GLY A 311 32.43 20.59 17.36
N GLN A 312 31.98 19.72 16.44
CA GLN A 312 30.83 20.00 15.60
C GLN A 312 29.53 20.07 16.42
N GLY A 313 28.57 20.85 15.92
CA GLY A 313 27.29 21.02 16.60
C GLY A 313 26.19 21.55 15.70
N ILE A 314 24.99 21.59 16.26
CA ILE A 314 23.83 22.22 15.64
C ILE A 314 23.24 23.28 16.56
N ARG A 315 22.69 24.32 15.95
CA ARG A 315 21.86 25.31 16.65
C ARG A 315 20.48 25.39 15.99
N VAL A 316 19.45 25.32 16.82
CA VAL A 316 18.04 25.35 16.43
C VAL A 316 17.33 26.47 17.19
N TYR A 317 16.69 27.38 16.46
CA TYR A 317 15.91 28.47 17.04
C TYR A 317 14.43 28.12 17.15
N ASP A 318 13.73 28.81 18.05
CA ASP A 318 12.27 28.74 18.11
C ASP A 318 11.65 29.14 16.76
N GLY A 319 10.69 28.35 16.28
CA GLY A 319 9.97 28.61 15.02
C GLY A 319 10.65 28.07 13.75
N TRP A 320 11.80 27.39 13.86
CA TRP A 320 12.53 26.77 12.74
C TRP A 320 12.00 25.40 12.30
N GLY A 321 10.71 25.13 12.55
CA GLY A 321 10.05 23.88 12.15
C GLY A 321 10.46 22.62 12.93
N VAL A 322 11.37 22.74 13.90
CA VAL A 322 11.74 21.65 14.83
C VAL A 322 10.82 21.68 16.04
N ASN A 323 10.15 20.57 16.30
CA ASN A 323 9.23 20.42 17.43
C ASN A 323 9.91 19.79 18.65
N HIS A 324 10.81 18.83 18.49
CA HIS A 324 11.53 18.18 19.59
C HIS A 324 12.97 17.84 19.19
N ILE A 325 13.85 17.82 20.18
CA ILE A 325 15.24 17.33 20.08
C ILE A 325 15.40 16.17 21.06
N TYR A 326 15.88 15.03 20.57
CA TYR A 326 16.15 13.85 21.39
C TYR A 326 17.63 13.48 21.35
N LEU A 327 18.15 13.16 22.53
CA LEU A 327 19.51 12.67 22.74
C LEU A 327 19.46 11.34 23.46
N ARG A 328 20.48 10.50 23.28
CA ARG A 328 20.53 9.22 23.97
C ARG A 328 20.92 9.40 25.44
N LYS A 329 20.08 8.88 26.34
CA LYS A 329 20.36 8.85 27.79
C LYS A 329 21.48 7.85 28.10
N GLY A 330 22.25 8.16 29.16
CA GLY A 330 23.39 7.35 29.59
C GLY A 330 24.74 7.84 29.05
N TYR A 331 24.74 8.83 28.16
CA TYR A 331 25.94 9.46 27.61
C TYR A 331 26.06 10.92 28.04
N ASN A 332 27.30 11.36 28.26
CA ASN A 332 27.66 12.76 28.54
C ASN A 332 28.56 13.33 27.45
N TYR A 333 28.28 12.94 26.20
CA TYR A 333 29.06 13.33 25.03
C TYR A 333 28.51 14.62 24.45
N LEU A 334 27.32 14.57 23.84
CA LEU A 334 26.63 15.78 23.37
C LEU A 334 26.14 16.63 24.54
N LYS A 335 26.43 17.93 24.48
CA LYS A 335 25.98 18.92 25.46
C LYS A 335 24.97 19.87 24.87
N LYS A 336 24.06 20.31 25.73
CA LYS A 336 23.01 21.25 25.39
C LYS A 336 23.27 22.59 26.05
N ILE A 337 23.27 23.65 25.26
CA ILE A 337 23.28 25.05 25.70
C ILE A 337 21.99 25.70 25.23
N THR A 338 21.35 26.52 26.06
CA THR A 338 20.27 27.41 25.62
C THR A 338 20.79 28.82 25.66
N GLY A 339 20.72 29.52 24.54
CA GLY A 339 21.17 30.89 24.40
C GLY A 339 20.11 31.78 23.76
N SER A 340 20.43 33.06 23.70
CA SER A 340 19.63 34.08 23.00
C SER A 340 20.55 35.02 22.26
N ILE A 341 20.12 35.51 21.09
CA ILE A 341 20.83 36.55 20.34
C ILE A 341 20.18 37.93 20.56
N ALA A 342 20.82 39.00 20.09
CA ALA A 342 20.44 40.39 20.36
C ALA A 342 18.99 40.74 19.96
N ASN A 343 18.44 40.08 18.93
CA ASN A 343 17.05 40.27 18.49
C ASN A 343 16.01 39.54 19.37
N GLY A 344 16.44 38.91 20.47
CA GLY A 344 15.57 38.18 21.40
C GLY A 344 15.26 36.73 20.98
N SER A 345 15.73 36.27 19.81
CA SER A 345 15.53 34.89 19.38
C SER A 345 16.29 33.93 20.31
N ILE A 346 15.58 32.91 20.80
CA ILE A 346 16.10 31.88 21.69
C ILE A 346 16.46 30.66 20.85
N TYR A 347 17.57 30.00 21.20
CA TYR A 347 18.01 28.78 20.56
C TYR A 347 18.43 27.70 21.55
N ASN A 348 18.37 26.44 21.11
CA ASN A 348 19.15 25.36 21.70
C ASN A 348 20.33 25.03 20.78
N GLU A 349 21.50 24.88 21.37
CA GLU A 349 22.70 24.40 20.70
C GLU A 349 23.07 23.04 21.29
N ILE A 350 23.28 22.06 20.40
CA ILE A 350 23.75 20.73 20.72
C ILE A 350 25.14 20.58 20.12
N ALA A 351 26.16 20.43 20.96
CA ALA A 351 27.55 20.37 20.51
C ALA A 351 28.28 19.16 21.09
N SER A 352 29.17 18.61 20.29
CA SER A 352 30.15 17.61 20.70
C SER A 352 31.36 18.27 21.38
N PRO A 353 32.14 17.52 22.18
CA PRO A 353 33.37 18.04 22.76
C PRO A 353 34.47 18.20 21.69
N GLU A 354 35.22 19.29 21.80
CA GLU A 354 36.38 19.58 20.94
C GLU A 354 37.43 18.47 20.93
N GLY A 355 37.92 18.13 19.74
CA GLY A 355 39.02 17.18 19.54
C GLY A 355 38.75 15.73 19.96
N ILE A 356 37.49 15.37 20.20
CA ILE A 356 37.08 13.98 20.50
C ILE A 356 36.24 13.44 19.35
N ASP A 357 36.83 12.56 18.58
CA ASP A 357 36.18 11.91 17.45
C ASP A 357 35.12 10.89 17.93
N ALA A 358 34.12 10.65 17.10
CA ALA A 358 33.15 9.58 17.29
C ALA A 358 32.86 8.91 15.96
N GLU A 359 32.69 7.59 15.99
CA GLU A 359 32.27 6.86 14.79
C GLU A 359 30.84 7.28 14.41
N SER A 360 30.54 7.36 13.12
CA SER A 360 29.25 7.86 12.64
C SER A 360 28.05 7.05 13.15
N ASP A 361 28.23 5.78 13.50
CA ASP A 361 27.19 4.89 14.02
C ASP A 361 27.17 4.81 15.57
N ASP A 362 28.00 5.59 16.26
CA ASP A 362 27.95 5.72 17.72
C ASP A 362 26.79 6.63 18.15
N VAL A 363 25.75 6.01 18.73
CA VAL A 363 24.53 6.68 19.19
C VAL A 363 24.79 7.81 20.21
N LYS A 364 25.96 7.84 20.87
CA LYS A 364 26.32 8.94 21.78
C LYS A 364 26.49 10.28 21.04
N ALA A 365 26.81 10.23 19.75
CA ALA A 365 27.03 11.35 18.84
C ALA A 365 25.83 11.61 17.92
N TRP A 366 24.65 11.06 18.25
CA TRP A 366 23.42 11.25 17.49
C TRP A 366 22.51 12.30 18.14
N CYS A 367 21.96 13.17 17.31
CA CYS A 367 20.94 14.16 17.67
C CYS A 367 19.73 13.98 16.76
N GLN A 368 18.63 13.49 17.32
CA GLN A 368 17.38 13.30 16.58
C GLN A 368 16.49 14.54 16.71
N LEU A 369 15.96 15.00 15.58
CA LEU A 369 15.01 16.10 15.49
C LEU A 369 13.67 15.57 14.99
N ASP A 370 12.59 15.95 15.66
CA ASP A 370 11.25 15.84 15.09
C ASP A 370 10.90 17.17 14.42
N PHE A 371 10.44 17.13 13.17
CA PHE A 371 10.08 18.30 12.37
C PHE A 371 8.62 18.29 11.90
N ASP A 372 8.09 19.48 11.60
CA ASP A 372 6.74 19.68 11.06
C ASP A 372 6.79 20.53 9.79
N GLY A 373 6.72 19.85 8.65
CA GLY A 373 6.69 20.39 7.30
C GLY A 373 8.02 20.87 6.73
N TYR A 374 8.88 21.47 7.54
CA TYR A 374 10.26 21.80 7.19
C TYR A 374 11.09 21.85 8.46
N PHE A 375 12.42 21.89 8.33
CA PHE A 375 13.25 22.30 9.45
C PHE A 375 14.45 23.12 9.02
N MET A 376 14.94 23.95 9.93
CA MET A 376 16.18 24.71 9.77
C MET A 376 17.13 24.41 10.91
N VAL A 377 18.41 24.36 10.58
CA VAL A 377 19.50 24.28 11.55
C VAL A 377 20.66 25.15 11.11
N ASN A 378 21.35 25.73 12.08
CA ASN A 378 22.72 26.18 11.89
C ASN A 378 23.62 24.97 12.13
N TRP A 379 24.38 24.58 11.12
CA TRP A 379 25.46 23.61 11.24
C TRP A 379 26.73 24.35 11.64
N ASN A 380 27.32 23.97 12.77
CA ASN A 380 28.49 24.61 13.36
C ASN A 380 29.72 23.70 13.20
N SER A 381 30.83 24.28 12.76
CA SER A 381 32.14 23.63 12.75
C SER A 381 32.81 23.68 14.13
N GLN A 382 33.99 23.06 14.21
CA GLN A 382 34.86 23.06 15.41
C GLN A 382 35.29 24.47 15.80
N GLU A 383 35.51 24.76 17.08
CA GLU A 383 35.88 26.09 17.60
C GLU A 383 37.11 26.72 16.91
N ASN A 384 38.10 25.90 16.54
CA ASN A 384 39.34 26.38 15.95
C ASN A 384 39.25 26.72 14.45
N TRP A 385 38.09 26.57 13.81
CA TRP A 385 37.88 26.84 12.38
C TRP A 385 38.37 28.23 11.93
N LYS A 386 38.30 29.24 12.81
CA LYS A 386 38.66 30.63 12.51
C LYS A 386 40.16 30.88 12.61
N THR A 387 40.86 30.14 13.46
CA THR A 387 42.28 30.37 13.79
C THR A 387 43.22 29.34 13.17
N ALA A 388 42.70 28.19 12.75
CA ALA A 388 43.47 27.20 12.03
C ALA A 388 43.96 27.72 10.66
N THR A 389 45.06 27.13 10.18
CA THR A 389 45.65 27.43 8.87
C THR A 389 45.81 26.19 8.00
N TYR A 390 45.54 25.01 8.54
CA TYR A 390 45.57 23.72 7.83
C TYR A 390 44.17 23.34 7.31
N PRO A 391 44.05 22.33 6.43
CA PRO A 391 42.76 21.93 5.89
C PRO A 391 41.85 21.37 6.99
N GLN A 392 40.68 21.98 7.17
CA GLN A 392 39.63 21.51 8.06
C GLN A 392 38.29 21.45 7.34
N ASN A 393 37.42 20.55 7.80
CA ASN A 393 36.07 20.39 7.27
C ASN A 393 35.11 20.02 8.41
N ALA A 394 33.82 20.22 8.19
CA ALA A 394 32.77 19.75 9.09
C ALA A 394 31.71 19.02 8.28
N TYR A 395 31.54 17.73 8.58
CA TYR A 395 30.73 16.81 7.78
C TYR A 395 29.35 16.60 8.40
N PHE A 396 28.32 17.09 7.72
CA PHE A 396 26.94 16.88 8.10
C PHE A 396 26.42 15.60 7.45
N SER A 397 25.90 14.68 8.25
CA SER A 397 25.19 13.51 7.73
C SER A 397 23.97 13.15 8.55
N THR A 398 23.00 12.54 7.89
CA THR A 398 21.73 12.15 8.49
C THR A 398 21.44 10.67 8.31
N THR A 399 20.59 10.14 9.18
CA THR A 399 20.05 8.79 9.07
C THR A 399 18.60 8.77 9.55
N GLY A 400 17.84 7.79 9.07
CA GLY A 400 16.52 7.45 9.57
C GLY A 400 16.52 6.55 10.80
N LYS A 401 17.71 6.11 11.26
CA LYS A 401 17.84 5.41 12.55
C LYS A 401 17.50 6.36 13.69
N THR A 402 16.99 5.84 14.79
CA THR A 402 16.45 6.64 15.90
C THR A 402 17.25 6.46 17.19
N VAL A 403 17.19 7.46 18.09
CA VAL A 403 17.79 7.35 19.43
C VAL A 403 16.90 6.57 20.42
N GLY A 404 15.65 6.30 20.06
CA GLY A 404 14.66 5.49 20.81
C GLY A 404 14.14 4.34 19.93
N THR A 405 12.81 4.15 19.90
CA THR A 405 12.16 3.18 19.01
C THR A 405 10.74 3.62 18.62
N TYR A 406 10.29 3.27 17.42
CA TYR A 406 8.89 3.39 16.99
C TYR A 406 8.09 2.10 17.22
N GLU A 407 8.71 1.07 17.80
CA GLU A 407 8.09 -0.23 17.98
C GLU A 407 7.26 -0.30 19.28
N PRO A 408 6.20 -1.14 19.34
CA PRO A 408 5.73 -2.07 18.30
C PRO A 408 5.11 -1.37 17.09
N ASN A 409 5.12 -2.06 15.95
CA ASN A 409 4.47 -1.55 14.74
C ASN A 409 2.95 -1.53 14.90
N PRO A 410 2.23 -0.66 14.16
CA PRO A 410 0.78 -0.73 14.07
C PRO A 410 0.33 -2.12 13.63
N GLY A 411 -0.79 -2.58 14.19
CA GLY A 411 -1.35 -3.89 13.84
C GLY A 411 -1.77 -3.96 12.36
N PRO A 412 -1.69 -5.15 11.74
CA PRO A 412 -2.14 -5.33 10.36
C PRO A 412 -3.67 -5.26 10.27
N GLU A 413 -4.19 -4.75 9.15
CA GLU A 413 -5.63 -4.71 8.85
C GLU A 413 -5.93 -5.57 7.63
N LYS A 414 -7.04 -6.30 7.64
CA LYS A 414 -7.50 -7.13 6.53
C LYS A 414 -8.81 -6.61 5.97
N LYS A 415 -8.90 -6.60 4.65
CA LYS A 415 -10.08 -6.24 3.88
C LYS A 415 -10.37 -7.30 2.81
N VAL A 416 -11.60 -7.31 2.33
CA VAL A 416 -12.07 -8.14 1.20
C VAL A 416 -12.89 -7.29 0.23
N GLY A 417 -12.85 -7.63 -1.06
CA GLY A 417 -13.51 -6.88 -2.12
C GLY A 417 -13.38 -7.56 -3.48
N ASP A 418 -13.90 -6.92 -4.53
CA ASP A 418 -13.86 -7.48 -5.90
C ASP A 418 -12.42 -7.70 -6.39
N ASP A 419 -12.24 -8.66 -7.29
CA ASP A 419 -10.95 -8.91 -7.95
C ASP A 419 -10.42 -7.64 -8.61
N GLY A 420 -9.19 -7.24 -8.29
CA GLY A 420 -8.57 -6.05 -8.85
C GLY A 420 -8.86 -4.74 -8.10
N MET A 421 -9.77 -4.73 -7.12
CA MET A 421 -10.16 -3.52 -6.39
C MET A 421 -9.02 -2.91 -5.56
N ASP A 422 -8.97 -1.58 -5.44
CA ASP A 422 -7.96 -0.87 -4.64
C ASP A 422 -8.26 -0.94 -3.13
N TYR A 423 -7.22 -0.84 -2.29
CA TYR A 423 -7.34 -0.98 -0.82
C TYR A 423 -8.39 -0.05 -0.20
N GLU A 424 -8.44 1.18 -0.69
CA GLU A 424 -9.30 2.24 -0.18
C GLU A 424 -10.77 2.03 -0.56
N GLN A 425 -11.04 1.23 -1.59
CA GLN A 425 -12.39 0.87 -2.02
C GLN A 425 -12.91 -0.40 -1.32
N MET A 426 -12.00 -1.25 -0.85
CA MET A 426 -12.34 -2.45 -0.08
C MET A 426 -12.78 -2.12 1.35
N SER A 427 -13.53 -3.05 1.96
CA SER A 427 -14.00 -2.92 3.35
C SER A 427 -13.55 -4.12 4.20
N ARG A 428 -13.61 -3.95 5.53
CA ARG A 428 -13.17 -5.00 6.46
C ARG A 428 -14.11 -6.20 6.46
N HIS A 429 -15.42 -5.95 6.35
CA HIS A 429 -16.48 -6.96 6.41
C HIS A 429 -16.41 -7.78 7.71
N GLU A 430 -16.45 -7.10 8.87
CA GLU A 430 -16.32 -7.68 10.22
C GLU A 430 -17.59 -8.42 10.73
N TYR A 431 -18.57 -8.66 9.86
CA TYR A 431 -19.84 -9.34 10.16
C TYR A 431 -20.68 -8.64 11.24
N THR A 432 -20.84 -7.32 11.09
CA THR A 432 -21.70 -6.50 11.93
C THR A 432 -22.88 -5.95 11.13
N GLN A 433 -23.88 -5.36 11.80
CA GLN A 433 -25.03 -4.76 11.10
C GLN A 433 -24.62 -3.61 10.16
N THR A 434 -23.55 -2.87 10.49
CA THR A 434 -23.05 -1.74 9.71
C THR A 434 -21.87 -2.10 8.80
N ASP A 435 -21.37 -3.33 8.88
CA ASP A 435 -20.28 -3.87 8.04
C ASP A 435 -20.58 -5.36 7.79
N PRO A 436 -21.60 -5.66 6.96
CA PRO A 436 -22.04 -7.03 6.67
C PRO A 436 -20.95 -7.79 5.90
N PRO A 437 -20.99 -9.13 5.85
CA PRO A 437 -20.03 -9.91 5.06
C PRO A 437 -20.04 -9.54 3.57
N TYR A 438 -18.91 -9.77 2.89
CA TYR A 438 -18.80 -9.56 1.45
C TYR A 438 -19.49 -10.68 0.67
N GLU A 439 -20.41 -10.32 -0.23
CA GLU A 439 -21.22 -11.29 -0.97
C GLU A 439 -20.42 -11.98 -2.08
N ILE A 440 -20.48 -13.31 -2.11
CA ILE A 440 -19.86 -14.19 -3.09
C ILE A 440 -20.85 -15.23 -3.61
N ALA A 441 -20.54 -15.77 -4.79
CA ALA A 441 -21.23 -16.89 -5.40
C ALA A 441 -20.21 -17.95 -5.82
N GLU A 442 -20.69 -19.17 -6.07
CA GLU A 442 -19.85 -20.26 -6.60
C GLU A 442 -19.02 -19.81 -7.80
N GLY A 443 -17.70 -20.07 -7.76
CA GLY A 443 -16.76 -19.70 -8.81
C GLY A 443 -16.43 -18.21 -8.90
N LYS A 444 -16.96 -17.35 -8.02
CA LYS A 444 -16.61 -15.92 -8.01
C LYS A 444 -15.15 -15.72 -7.61
N ASN A 445 -14.44 -14.88 -8.37
CA ASN A 445 -13.13 -14.36 -7.99
C ASN A 445 -13.27 -13.12 -7.12
N PHE A 446 -12.43 -13.02 -6.10
CA PHE A 446 -12.35 -11.88 -5.20
C PHE A 446 -10.98 -11.82 -4.54
N ASP A 447 -10.65 -10.67 -3.94
CA ASP A 447 -9.35 -10.44 -3.33
C ASP A 447 -9.50 -10.26 -1.82
N TYR A 448 -8.60 -10.88 -1.05
CA TYR A 448 -8.24 -10.38 0.27
C TYR A 448 -7.04 -9.45 0.14
N MET A 449 -7.03 -8.37 0.91
CA MET A 449 -5.87 -7.50 1.00
C MET A 449 -5.55 -7.12 2.45
N ILE A 450 -4.29 -7.29 2.82
CA ILE A 450 -3.81 -7.02 4.18
C ILE A 450 -2.86 -5.83 4.14
N SER A 451 -3.17 -4.79 4.91
CA SER A 451 -2.31 -3.63 5.11
C SER A 451 -1.40 -3.82 6.30
N GLN A 452 -0.13 -3.50 6.13
CA GLN A 452 0.85 -3.42 7.21
C GLN A 452 1.73 -2.18 7.05
N ARG A 453 1.62 -1.24 8.00
CA ARG A 453 2.54 -0.10 8.13
C ARG A 453 3.80 -0.51 8.88
N LEU A 454 4.97 -0.32 8.27
CA LEU A 454 6.28 -0.63 8.82
C LEU A 454 7.01 0.66 9.20
N LEU A 455 7.10 0.93 10.50
CA LEU A 455 7.75 2.11 11.07
C LEU A 455 9.29 1.97 11.07
N PRO A 456 10.05 3.04 11.37
CA PRO A 456 11.51 2.97 11.50
C PRO A 456 11.99 1.98 12.57
N GLY A 457 12.85 1.06 12.16
CA GLY A 457 13.42 0.04 13.04
C GLY A 457 14.57 -0.75 12.38
N SER A 458 15.19 -1.65 13.15
CA SER A 458 16.25 -2.53 12.67
C SER A 458 15.71 -3.95 12.53
N TYR A 459 15.15 -4.28 11.37
CA TYR A 459 14.42 -5.53 11.16
C TYR A 459 15.31 -6.66 10.63
N SER A 460 15.13 -7.84 11.21
CA SER A 460 15.79 -9.08 10.81
C SER A 460 14.83 -10.08 10.15
N ALA A 461 13.53 -9.97 10.43
CA ALA A 461 12.49 -10.77 9.79
C ALA A 461 11.17 -10.00 9.68
N PHE A 462 10.42 -10.27 8.61
CA PHE A 462 9.04 -9.85 8.42
C PHE A 462 8.32 -10.97 7.66
N THR A 463 7.40 -11.63 8.34
CA THR A 463 6.57 -12.69 7.81
C THR A 463 5.09 -12.37 8.01
N LEU A 464 4.28 -12.65 6.99
CA LEU A 464 2.81 -12.61 7.05
C LEU A 464 2.27 -13.96 6.62
N GLN A 465 1.28 -14.49 7.33
CA GLN A 465 0.66 -15.79 7.09
C GLN A 465 -0.85 -15.66 7.08
N ASP A 466 -1.49 -16.27 6.09
CA ASP A 466 -2.94 -16.30 5.89
C ASP A 466 -3.35 -17.73 5.54
N THR A 467 -4.17 -18.37 6.38
CA THR A 467 -4.67 -19.72 6.11
C THR A 467 -6.08 -19.60 5.56
N LEU A 468 -6.22 -19.85 4.26
CA LEU A 468 -7.49 -19.85 3.56
C LEU A 468 -8.31 -21.07 3.95
N ASP A 469 -9.62 -20.87 4.14
CA ASP A 469 -10.55 -21.99 4.29
C ASP A 469 -10.49 -22.91 3.07
N SER A 470 -10.65 -24.22 3.27
CA SER A 470 -10.66 -25.22 2.19
C SER A 470 -11.74 -25.00 1.13
N CYS A 471 -12.77 -24.21 1.43
CA CYS A 471 -13.79 -23.76 0.49
C CYS A 471 -13.31 -22.64 -0.44
N LEU A 472 -12.12 -22.09 -0.22
CA LEU A 472 -11.53 -21.00 -0.99
C LEU A 472 -10.28 -21.51 -1.71
N GLN A 473 -10.24 -21.30 -3.02
CA GLN A 473 -9.12 -21.72 -3.86
C GLN A 473 -8.16 -20.54 -4.05
N PHE A 474 -6.91 -20.71 -3.63
CA PHE A 474 -5.85 -19.76 -3.92
C PHE A 474 -5.57 -19.65 -5.42
N GLN A 475 -5.50 -18.42 -5.94
CA GLN A 475 -5.13 -18.16 -7.33
C GLN A 475 -3.72 -17.58 -7.43
N SER A 476 -3.47 -16.46 -6.74
CA SER A 476 -2.18 -15.77 -6.78
C SER A 476 -2.02 -14.84 -5.58
N ALA A 477 -0.81 -14.33 -5.38
CA ALA A 477 -0.52 -13.35 -4.35
C ALA A 477 0.56 -12.37 -4.82
N SER A 478 0.47 -11.12 -4.34
CA SER A 478 1.40 -10.04 -4.68
C SER A 478 1.57 -9.07 -3.51
N VAL A 479 2.61 -8.23 -3.58
CA VAL A 479 2.88 -7.20 -2.57
C VAL A 479 3.14 -5.86 -3.25
N THR A 480 2.37 -4.85 -2.87
CA THR A 480 2.59 -3.46 -3.29
C THR A 480 2.80 -2.55 -2.08
N THR A 481 3.40 -1.38 -2.29
CA THR A 481 3.40 -0.30 -1.29
C THR A 481 2.16 0.59 -1.47
N ALA A 482 1.86 1.44 -0.49
CA ALA A 482 0.77 2.42 -0.59
C ALA A 482 0.97 3.46 -1.70
N SER A 483 2.20 3.71 -2.15
CA SER A 483 2.47 4.49 -3.37
C SER A 483 2.21 3.74 -4.69
N GLY A 484 1.73 2.49 -4.63
CA GLY A 484 1.45 1.67 -5.80
C GLY A 484 2.69 0.98 -6.40
N LYS A 485 3.84 1.02 -5.71
CA LYS A 485 5.04 0.32 -6.17
C LYS A 485 4.89 -1.18 -5.95
N ASP A 486 5.04 -1.96 -7.02
CA ASP A 486 5.18 -3.42 -6.90
C ASP A 486 6.54 -3.78 -6.28
N VAL A 487 6.48 -4.52 -5.17
CA VAL A 487 7.63 -5.01 -4.41
C VAL A 487 7.52 -6.52 -4.18
N THR A 488 6.74 -7.22 -5.00
CA THR A 488 6.53 -8.67 -4.91
C THR A 488 7.85 -9.44 -4.93
N ASP A 489 8.83 -9.00 -5.72
CA ASP A 489 10.18 -9.59 -5.80
C ASP A 489 11.00 -9.45 -4.50
N ARG A 490 10.58 -8.58 -3.59
CA ARG A 490 11.19 -8.41 -2.26
C ARG A 490 10.68 -9.43 -1.25
N PHE A 491 9.69 -10.25 -1.62
CA PHE A 491 9.10 -11.27 -0.76
C PHE A 491 9.15 -12.65 -1.43
N SER A 492 9.55 -13.66 -0.66
CA SER A 492 9.27 -15.05 -0.99
C SER A 492 7.82 -15.36 -0.63
N ILE A 493 7.03 -15.78 -1.61
CA ILE A 493 5.61 -16.13 -1.45
C ILE A 493 5.44 -17.63 -1.65
N GLN A 494 4.82 -18.30 -0.67
CA GLN A 494 4.56 -19.73 -0.71
C GLN A 494 3.10 -20.01 -0.35
N ASN A 495 2.47 -20.99 -0.99
CA ASN A 495 1.19 -21.55 -0.57
C ASN A 495 1.38 -23.03 -0.26
N VAL A 496 1.32 -23.40 1.02
CA VAL A 496 1.44 -24.78 1.49
C VAL A 496 0.20 -25.11 2.31
N GLN A 497 -0.55 -26.14 1.91
CA GLN A 497 -1.78 -26.56 2.59
C GLN A 497 -2.77 -25.39 2.81
N ASN A 498 -3.00 -24.59 1.75
CA ASN A 498 -3.84 -23.39 1.75
C ASN A 498 -3.39 -22.27 2.71
N THR A 499 -2.16 -22.35 3.24
CA THR A 499 -1.53 -21.28 4.01
C THR A 499 -0.59 -20.49 3.11
N VAL A 500 -0.98 -19.27 2.79
CA VAL A 500 -0.19 -18.30 2.04
C VAL A 500 0.77 -17.61 3.01
N THR A 501 2.06 -17.75 2.77
CA THR A 501 3.12 -17.15 3.58
C THR A 501 3.94 -16.19 2.72
N PHE A 502 4.02 -14.94 3.15
CA PHE A 502 4.91 -13.92 2.61
C PHE A 502 6.10 -13.74 3.55
N THR A 503 7.32 -13.83 3.02
CA THR A 503 8.54 -13.62 3.81
C THR A 503 9.43 -12.60 3.13
N ALA A 504 9.67 -11.46 3.78
CA ALA A 504 10.53 -10.42 3.24
C ALA A 504 12.00 -10.89 3.14
N ASN A 505 12.68 -10.51 2.06
CA ASN A 505 14.10 -10.77 1.89
C ASN A 505 14.91 -10.01 2.96
N THR A 506 15.76 -10.72 3.70
CA THR A 506 16.52 -10.13 4.82
C THR A 506 17.48 -9.02 4.38
N ALA A 507 18.00 -9.08 3.15
CA ALA A 507 18.81 -8.00 2.58
C ALA A 507 17.98 -6.74 2.29
N PHE A 508 16.73 -6.90 1.85
CA PHE A 508 15.82 -5.79 1.63
C PHE A 508 15.47 -5.09 2.94
N LEU A 509 15.20 -5.84 4.02
CA LEU A 509 14.95 -5.30 5.37
C LEU A 509 16.11 -4.47 5.95
N LYS A 510 17.31 -4.52 5.36
CA LYS A 510 18.47 -3.70 5.75
C LYS A 510 18.61 -2.42 4.92
N THR A 511 17.69 -2.16 4.01
CA THR A 511 17.68 -0.96 3.17
C THR A 511 16.72 0.08 3.74
N ASP A 512 17.07 1.37 3.65
CA ASP A 512 16.17 2.46 4.07
C ASP A 512 14.86 2.49 3.27
N GLU A 513 14.81 1.84 2.11
CA GLU A 513 13.59 1.65 1.33
C GLU A 513 12.58 0.75 2.04
N ALA A 514 13.05 -0.25 2.80
CA ALA A 514 12.16 -1.22 3.40
C ALA A 514 11.47 -0.70 4.68
N TYR A 515 12.16 0.09 5.50
CA TYR A 515 11.76 0.34 6.89
C TYR A 515 11.56 1.81 7.27
N ASN A 516 11.22 2.68 6.33
CA ASN A 516 11.05 4.11 6.60
C ASN A 516 9.58 4.55 6.44
N ASP A 517 8.75 4.15 7.39
CA ASP A 517 7.32 4.50 7.43
C ASP A 517 6.55 4.09 6.16
N VAL A 518 6.73 2.83 5.75
CA VAL A 518 6.17 2.29 4.51
C VAL A 518 4.95 1.43 4.82
N THR A 519 3.84 1.65 4.13
CA THR A 519 2.66 0.77 4.19
C THR A 519 2.70 -0.23 3.04
N TYR A 520 2.63 -1.52 3.37
CA TYR A 520 2.58 -2.63 2.44
C TYR A 520 1.16 -3.17 2.33
N TYR A 521 0.73 -3.51 1.12
CA TYR A 521 -0.49 -4.23 0.82
C TYR A 521 -0.16 -5.63 0.29
N PHE A 522 -0.55 -6.64 1.04
CA PHE A 522 -0.42 -8.06 0.68
C PHE A 522 -1.74 -8.52 0.08
N ARG A 523 -1.77 -8.73 -1.22
CA ARG A 523 -2.96 -9.19 -1.95
C ARG A 523 -2.93 -10.70 -2.08
N ILE A 524 -4.07 -11.33 -1.80
CA ILE A 524 -4.31 -12.76 -2.01
C ILE A 524 -5.57 -12.88 -2.87
N LYS A 525 -5.39 -13.32 -4.11
CA LYS A 525 -6.50 -13.58 -5.04
C LYS A 525 -7.05 -14.97 -4.80
N VAL A 526 -8.37 -15.07 -4.70
CA VAL A 526 -9.05 -16.33 -4.41
C VAL A 526 -10.29 -16.52 -5.28
N THR A 527 -10.67 -17.78 -5.46
CA THR A 527 -11.93 -18.18 -6.09
C THR A 527 -12.79 -18.93 -5.09
N ALA A 528 -14.07 -18.59 -5.01
CA ALA A 528 -15.02 -19.34 -4.22
C ALA A 528 -15.20 -20.76 -4.77
N GLY A 529 -15.10 -21.77 -3.90
CA GLY A 529 -15.38 -23.16 -4.24
C GLY A 529 -16.83 -23.41 -4.63
N ASN A 530 -17.13 -24.65 -5.03
CA ASN A 530 -18.50 -25.04 -5.38
C ASN A 530 -19.39 -25.17 -4.14
N ASN A 531 -20.70 -24.99 -4.34
CA ASN A 531 -21.67 -25.02 -3.26
C ASN A 531 -21.72 -26.38 -2.55
N ASP A 532 -21.51 -27.48 -3.28
CA ASP A 532 -21.49 -28.84 -2.72
C ASP A 532 -20.37 -29.01 -1.67
N THR A 533 -19.17 -28.49 -1.97
CA THR A 533 -18.02 -28.52 -1.07
C THR A 533 -18.29 -27.66 0.17
N ILE A 534 -18.87 -26.48 -0.02
CA ILE A 534 -19.19 -25.56 1.08
C ILE A 534 -20.24 -26.14 2.02
N GLU A 535 -21.29 -26.80 1.48
CA GLU A 535 -22.27 -27.51 2.29
C GLU A 535 -21.61 -28.66 3.07
N ALA A 536 -20.75 -29.45 2.43
CA ALA A 536 -20.06 -30.57 3.05
C ALA A 536 -19.10 -30.14 4.19
N HIS A 537 -18.50 -28.97 4.09
CA HIS A 537 -17.55 -28.44 5.08
C HIS A 537 -18.22 -27.74 6.28
N GLY A 538 -19.54 -27.64 6.32
CA GLY A 538 -20.29 -27.21 7.51
C GLY A 538 -20.41 -25.69 7.71
N HIS A 539 -20.10 -24.88 6.69
CA HIS A 539 -20.33 -23.42 6.73
C HIS A 539 -21.79 -23.03 6.48
N TYR A 540 -22.59 -23.96 5.96
CA TYR A 540 -23.94 -23.71 5.49
C TYR A 540 -24.99 -23.73 6.61
N ARG A 541 -25.77 -22.65 6.69
CA ARG A 541 -26.93 -22.49 7.59
C ARG A 541 -28.22 -22.78 6.81
N LYS A 542 -28.66 -24.03 6.84
CA LYS A 542 -29.83 -24.55 6.10
C LYS A 542 -31.10 -23.71 6.24
N ASN A 543 -31.37 -23.19 7.44
CA ASN A 543 -32.59 -22.42 7.71
C ASN A 543 -32.57 -21.03 7.05
N GLU A 544 -31.38 -20.46 6.86
CA GLU A 544 -31.17 -19.14 6.26
C GLU A 544 -30.82 -19.24 4.77
N ASN A 545 -30.47 -20.42 4.27
CA ASN A 545 -30.01 -20.67 2.90
C ASN A 545 -28.71 -19.93 2.53
N ILE A 546 -27.88 -19.67 3.53
CA ILE A 546 -26.60 -18.94 3.39
C ILE A 546 -25.45 -19.73 3.98
N TYR A 547 -24.23 -19.44 3.53
CA TYR A 547 -23.00 -19.80 4.23
C TYR A 547 -22.20 -18.54 4.54
N THR A 548 -21.37 -18.59 5.58
CA THR A 548 -20.37 -17.56 5.85
C THR A 548 -19.01 -18.19 6.12
N ILE A 549 -17.95 -17.57 5.59
CA ILE A 549 -16.57 -18.03 5.76
C ILE A 549 -15.76 -16.86 6.33
N GLU A 550 -15.13 -17.10 7.48
CA GLU A 550 -14.21 -16.15 8.12
C GLU A 550 -12.81 -16.33 7.54
N ASN A 551 -12.10 -15.23 7.35
CA ASN A 551 -10.67 -15.29 7.09
C ASN A 551 -9.88 -14.30 7.97
N LYS A 552 -8.72 -14.74 8.48
CA LYS A 552 -7.81 -14.00 9.38
C LYS A 552 -6.36 -14.26 9.01
N ALA A 553 -5.49 -13.29 9.26
CA ALA A 553 -4.05 -13.42 9.02
C ALA A 553 -3.23 -13.08 10.27
N SER A 554 -2.01 -13.59 10.29
CA SER A 554 -0.99 -13.35 11.31
C SER A 554 0.21 -12.65 10.71
N ARG A 555 0.79 -11.70 11.43
CA ARG A 555 2.00 -10.99 11.02
C ARG A 555 3.04 -11.04 12.13
N THR A 556 4.24 -11.50 11.83
CA THR A 556 5.41 -11.45 12.72
C THR A 556 6.50 -10.55 12.15
N ILE A 557 6.96 -9.58 12.95
CA ILE A 557 8.17 -8.80 12.70
C ILE A 557 9.17 -9.06 13.81
N ILE A 558 10.45 -9.20 13.46
CA ILE A 558 11.53 -9.35 14.43
C ILE A 558 12.54 -8.23 14.21
N SER A 559 12.81 -7.44 15.26
CA SER A 559 13.87 -6.45 15.31
C SER A 559 14.91 -6.79 16.37
N ASP A 560 15.91 -5.92 16.51
CA ASP A 560 16.84 -5.96 17.64
C ASP A 560 16.17 -5.59 18.99
N LYS A 561 14.95 -5.07 18.97
CA LYS A 561 14.18 -4.69 20.18
C LYS A 561 13.20 -5.75 20.60
N MET A 562 12.47 -6.33 19.67
CA MET A 562 11.37 -7.24 19.99
C MET A 562 11.02 -8.20 18.86
N GLN A 563 10.25 -9.22 19.22
CA GLN A 563 9.46 -10.03 18.32
C GLN A 563 7.99 -9.61 18.46
N ASP A 564 7.46 -9.00 17.41
CA ASP A 564 6.13 -8.42 17.33
C ASP A 564 5.21 -9.30 16.46
N THR A 565 4.40 -10.13 17.11
CA THR A 565 3.38 -10.97 16.46
C THR A 565 1.98 -10.43 16.75
N GLN A 566 1.24 -10.09 15.69
CA GLN A 566 -0.12 -9.56 15.77
C GLN A 566 -1.04 -10.26 14.76
N GLN A 567 -2.34 -10.26 15.02
CA GLN A 567 -3.38 -10.79 14.13
C GLN A 567 -4.13 -9.64 13.47
N THR A 568 -4.69 -9.88 12.28
CA THR A 568 -5.64 -8.95 11.65
C THR A 568 -7.00 -9.01 12.34
N ASN A 569 -7.88 -8.08 11.98
CA ASN A 569 -9.33 -8.29 12.12
C ASN A 569 -9.80 -9.51 11.31
N SER A 570 -11.02 -9.95 11.61
CA SER A 570 -11.74 -10.91 10.77
C SER A 570 -12.29 -10.22 9.52
N SER A 571 -12.18 -10.88 8.37
CA SER A 571 -12.93 -10.51 7.17
C SER A 571 -13.81 -11.67 6.76
N TRP A 572 -15.10 -11.40 6.59
CA TRP A 572 -16.11 -12.41 6.30
C TRP A 572 -16.62 -12.31 4.88
N VAL A 573 -16.79 -13.46 4.25
CA VAL A 573 -17.56 -13.60 3.01
C VAL A 573 -18.86 -14.36 3.28
N LYS A 574 -19.89 -14.07 2.50
CA LYS A 574 -21.20 -14.71 2.55
C LYS A 574 -21.58 -15.15 1.14
N GLY A 575 -22.22 -16.30 1.01
CA GLY A 575 -22.90 -16.67 -0.22
C GLY A 575 -24.19 -17.42 0.06
N GLU A 576 -24.96 -17.66 -0.99
CA GLU A 576 -26.22 -18.40 -0.93
C GLU A 576 -26.07 -19.69 -1.73
N ILE A 577 -26.57 -20.80 -1.18
CA ILE A 577 -26.68 -22.06 -1.93
C ILE A 577 -28.11 -22.09 -2.47
N PRO A 578 -28.34 -22.01 -3.79
CA PRO A 578 -29.69 -22.02 -4.33
C PRO A 578 -30.48 -23.22 -3.83
N LYS A 579 -31.70 -22.99 -3.33
CA LYS A 579 -32.60 -24.10 -3.00
C LYS A 579 -32.89 -24.86 -4.29
N GLU A 580 -32.45 -26.10 -4.35
CA GLU A 580 -33.04 -27.11 -5.23
C GLU A 580 -34.57 -27.00 -5.09
N PRO A 581 -35.33 -26.81 -6.18
CA PRO A 581 -36.77 -26.69 -6.07
C PRO A 581 -37.29 -27.99 -5.42
N THR A 582 -37.95 -27.87 -4.28
CA THR A 582 -38.56 -29.01 -3.57
C THR A 582 -39.75 -29.56 -4.34
N ASP A 583 -40.37 -28.69 -5.13
CA ASP A 583 -41.52 -28.93 -5.97
C ASP A 583 -41.15 -28.75 -7.45
N GLY A 584 -41.91 -29.38 -8.34
CA GLY A 584 -41.67 -29.34 -9.76
C GLY A 584 -42.05 -28.01 -10.41
N GLN A 585 -41.48 -27.76 -11.58
CA GLN A 585 -41.75 -26.59 -12.41
C GLN A 585 -42.10 -27.01 -13.84
N ILE A 586 -43.11 -26.37 -14.42
CA ILE A 586 -43.48 -26.56 -15.83
C ILE A 586 -43.47 -25.21 -16.53
N THR A 587 -42.57 -25.03 -17.50
CA THR A 587 -42.54 -23.85 -18.36
C THR A 587 -43.32 -24.10 -19.64
N VAL A 588 -44.25 -23.19 -19.97
CA VAL A 588 -45.04 -23.23 -21.19
C VAL A 588 -44.66 -22.04 -22.06
N THR A 589 -44.06 -22.33 -23.20
CA THR A 589 -43.68 -21.33 -24.20
C THR A 589 -44.74 -21.23 -25.27
N LYS A 590 -45.11 -20.01 -25.64
CA LYS A 590 -46.03 -19.72 -26.73
C LYS A 590 -45.29 -19.12 -27.90
N ARG A 591 -45.56 -19.67 -29.08
CA ARG A 591 -44.98 -19.24 -30.35
C ARG A 591 -46.08 -18.87 -31.36
N ILE A 592 -45.99 -17.70 -31.97
CA ILE A 592 -46.83 -17.25 -33.11
C ILE A 592 -45.98 -16.47 -34.11
N ARG A 593 -46.36 -16.45 -35.39
CA ARG A 593 -45.64 -15.64 -36.38
C ARG A 593 -45.77 -14.17 -36.06
N GLU A 594 -44.64 -13.47 -36.00
CA GLU A 594 -44.60 -12.06 -35.60
C GLU A 594 -45.41 -11.19 -36.58
N GLN A 595 -45.24 -11.44 -37.88
CA GLN A 595 -45.97 -10.75 -38.96
C GLN A 595 -47.49 -10.94 -38.91
N ASP A 596 -47.99 -11.99 -38.24
CA ASP A 596 -49.43 -12.24 -38.12
C ASP A 596 -50.07 -11.40 -37.00
N ILE A 597 -49.29 -10.72 -36.17
CA ILE A 597 -49.81 -9.90 -35.08
C ILE A 597 -50.37 -8.58 -35.65
N THR A 598 -51.68 -8.39 -35.48
CA THR A 598 -52.34 -7.11 -35.83
C THR A 598 -52.76 -6.43 -34.54
N TRP A 599 -51.96 -5.47 -34.08
CA TRP A 599 -52.15 -4.75 -32.82
C TRP A 599 -53.48 -4.01 -32.73
N ALA A 600 -53.97 -3.47 -33.86
CA ALA A 600 -55.30 -2.85 -33.96
C ALA A 600 -56.46 -3.81 -33.64
N HIS A 601 -56.22 -5.13 -33.65
CA HIS A 601 -57.23 -6.15 -33.30
C HIS A 601 -57.09 -6.64 -31.85
N GLY A 602 -56.34 -5.91 -31.02
CA GLY A 602 -56.01 -6.26 -29.64
C GLY A 602 -54.80 -7.20 -29.52
N ASN A 603 -54.30 -7.34 -28.29
CA ASN A 603 -53.14 -8.17 -27.97
C ASN A 603 -53.48 -9.67 -28.09
N PRO A 604 -52.61 -10.50 -28.70
CA PRO A 604 -52.75 -11.95 -28.67
C PRO A 604 -52.61 -12.49 -27.25
N VAL A 605 -53.64 -13.19 -26.76
CA VAL A 605 -53.63 -13.85 -25.44
C VAL A 605 -53.87 -15.34 -25.60
N PHE A 606 -53.07 -16.14 -24.91
CA PHE A 606 -53.15 -17.60 -24.86
C PHE A 606 -53.20 -18.05 -23.41
N ARG A 607 -54.14 -18.93 -23.09
CA ARG A 607 -54.33 -19.47 -21.74
C ARG A 607 -53.96 -20.94 -21.73
N PHE A 608 -53.28 -21.37 -20.69
CA PHE A 608 -52.81 -22.72 -20.50
C PHE A 608 -53.42 -23.31 -19.24
N SER A 609 -53.60 -24.63 -19.24
CA SER A 609 -54.00 -25.40 -18.07
C SER A 609 -53.03 -26.54 -17.87
N VAL A 610 -52.53 -26.66 -16.65
CA VAL A 610 -51.69 -27.76 -16.16
C VAL A 610 -52.54 -28.55 -15.18
N ARG A 611 -52.97 -29.75 -15.56
CA ARG A 611 -53.83 -30.60 -14.74
C ARG A 611 -53.23 -31.99 -14.59
N GLY A 612 -53.12 -32.48 -13.37
CA GLY A 612 -52.47 -33.75 -13.10
C GLY A 612 -52.83 -34.34 -11.75
N THR A 613 -52.27 -35.50 -11.47
CA THR A 613 -52.27 -36.10 -10.14
C THR A 613 -50.84 -36.10 -9.60
N ASP A 614 -50.71 -35.78 -8.32
CA ASP A 614 -49.44 -35.96 -7.62
C ASP A 614 -49.17 -37.43 -7.27
N THR A 615 -48.03 -37.72 -6.65
CA THR A 615 -47.66 -39.08 -6.20
C THR A 615 -48.59 -39.66 -5.13
N SER A 616 -49.47 -38.85 -4.54
CA SER A 616 -50.48 -39.24 -3.54
C SER A 616 -51.87 -39.38 -4.17
N ASP A 617 -51.96 -39.40 -5.49
CA ASP A 617 -53.20 -39.44 -6.28
C ASP A 617 -54.14 -38.23 -6.08
N ILE A 618 -53.64 -37.11 -5.52
CA ILE A 618 -54.41 -35.88 -5.36
C ILE A 618 -54.40 -35.13 -6.69
N THR A 619 -55.59 -34.73 -7.15
CA THR A 619 -55.74 -33.99 -8.40
C THR A 619 -55.49 -32.50 -8.20
N HIS A 620 -54.61 -31.94 -9.02
CA HIS A 620 -54.29 -30.52 -9.07
C HIS A 620 -54.64 -29.90 -10.43
N MET A 621 -55.02 -28.62 -10.43
CA MET A 621 -55.31 -27.86 -11.65
C MET A 621 -54.81 -26.43 -11.50
N TYR A 622 -53.92 -26.04 -12.40
CA TYR A 622 -53.35 -24.70 -12.48
C TYR A 622 -53.69 -24.10 -13.84
N GLU A 623 -53.88 -22.78 -13.87
CA GLU A 623 -54.08 -22.04 -15.10
C GLU A 623 -53.25 -20.76 -15.06
N ASP A 624 -52.63 -20.46 -16.20
CA ASP A 624 -51.95 -19.18 -16.41
C ASP A 624 -52.06 -18.80 -17.88
N TYR A 625 -51.57 -17.61 -18.22
CA TYR A 625 -51.66 -17.08 -19.57
C TYR A 625 -50.42 -16.30 -19.96
N VAL A 626 -50.29 -16.07 -21.26
CA VAL A 626 -49.33 -15.11 -21.80
C VAL A 626 -50.05 -14.13 -22.69
N GLU A 627 -49.60 -12.88 -22.65
CA GLU A 627 -50.09 -11.79 -23.49
C GLU A 627 -48.92 -11.23 -24.31
N PHE A 628 -49.07 -11.22 -25.63
CA PHE A 628 -48.11 -10.54 -26.49
C PHE A 628 -48.42 -9.04 -26.51
N ARG A 629 -47.54 -8.23 -25.93
CA ARG A 629 -47.56 -6.76 -26.01
C ARG A 629 -46.41 -6.26 -26.86
N LYS A 630 -46.58 -5.10 -27.48
CA LYS A 630 -45.57 -4.54 -28.39
C LYS A 630 -44.30 -4.19 -27.59
N GLY A 631 -43.19 -4.88 -27.90
CA GLY A 631 -41.90 -4.69 -27.21
C GLY A 631 -41.67 -5.62 -26.01
N GLU A 632 -42.63 -6.47 -25.65
CA GLU A 632 -42.58 -7.32 -24.44
C GLU A 632 -42.57 -8.83 -24.77
N TYR A 633 -41.94 -9.22 -25.89
CA TYR A 633 -41.73 -10.62 -26.27
C TYR A 633 -40.36 -10.81 -26.92
N LEU A 634 -39.86 -12.04 -26.90
CA LEU A 634 -38.61 -12.43 -27.57
C LEU A 634 -38.91 -12.88 -29.01
N THR A 635 -37.93 -12.79 -29.91
CA THR A 635 -38.06 -13.30 -31.29
C THR A 635 -37.22 -14.57 -31.50
N ASP A 636 -37.81 -15.59 -32.10
CA ASP A 636 -37.13 -16.81 -32.58
C ASP A 636 -37.39 -16.98 -34.08
N GLY A 637 -36.48 -16.42 -34.90
CA GLY A 637 -36.64 -16.32 -36.35
C GLY A 637 -37.84 -15.46 -36.72
N GLU A 638 -38.78 -16.00 -37.50
CA GLU A 638 -40.01 -15.29 -37.92
C GLU A 638 -41.12 -15.26 -36.84
N TYR A 639 -40.83 -15.74 -35.63
CA TYR A 639 -41.83 -15.95 -34.59
C TYR A 639 -41.60 -15.05 -33.37
N ALA A 640 -42.70 -14.52 -32.85
CA ALA A 640 -42.79 -13.96 -31.52
C ALA A 640 -42.95 -15.08 -30.48
N VAL A 641 -42.22 -14.97 -29.37
CA VAL A 641 -42.11 -15.98 -28.31
C VAL A 641 -42.24 -15.34 -26.93
N ILE A 642 -43.08 -15.94 -26.08
CA ILE A 642 -43.25 -15.57 -24.67
C ILE A 642 -43.52 -16.83 -23.85
N SER A 643 -43.12 -16.85 -22.58
CA SER A 643 -43.30 -18.02 -21.70
C SER A 643 -44.01 -17.64 -20.40
N CYS A 644 -44.73 -18.59 -19.82
CA CYS A 644 -45.09 -18.57 -18.40
C CYS A 644 -44.58 -19.83 -17.72
N THR A 645 -44.32 -19.77 -16.41
CA THR A 645 -43.81 -20.89 -15.62
C THR A 645 -44.75 -21.17 -14.44
N PHE A 646 -45.22 -22.41 -14.36
CA PHE A 646 -45.94 -22.94 -13.23
C PHE A 646 -44.92 -23.46 -12.21
N THR A 647 -44.88 -22.86 -11.01
CA THR A 647 -44.00 -23.25 -9.90
C THR A 647 -44.78 -23.94 -8.79
N ASN A 648 -44.07 -24.56 -7.84
CA ASN A 648 -44.66 -25.24 -6.68
C ASN A 648 -45.63 -26.38 -7.06
N LEU A 649 -45.33 -27.10 -8.16
CA LEU A 649 -46.11 -28.26 -8.57
C LEU A 649 -45.65 -29.48 -7.78
N PRO A 650 -46.52 -30.19 -7.05
CA PRO A 650 -46.14 -31.46 -6.44
C PRO A 650 -45.54 -32.44 -7.47
N MET A 651 -44.71 -33.39 -7.01
CA MET A 651 -44.22 -34.45 -7.91
C MET A 651 -45.40 -35.28 -8.41
N GLY A 652 -45.45 -35.56 -9.70
CA GLY A 652 -46.64 -36.10 -10.32
C GLY A 652 -46.63 -36.08 -11.83
N LYS A 653 -47.77 -36.44 -12.41
CA LYS A 653 -47.95 -36.47 -13.86
C LYS A 653 -49.00 -35.45 -14.27
N TYR A 654 -48.57 -34.47 -15.08
CA TYR A 654 -49.37 -33.32 -15.47
C TYR A 654 -49.61 -33.29 -16.98
N THR A 655 -50.86 -33.02 -17.34
CA THR A 655 -51.27 -32.70 -18.70
C THR A 655 -51.28 -31.18 -18.86
N VAL A 656 -50.41 -30.68 -19.72
CA VAL A 656 -50.32 -29.29 -20.17
C VAL A 656 -51.15 -29.14 -21.43
N SER A 657 -52.10 -28.21 -21.43
CA SER A 657 -53.01 -27.98 -22.54
C SER A 657 -53.21 -26.49 -22.80
N GLU A 658 -53.44 -26.13 -24.06
CA GLU A 658 -53.82 -24.77 -24.45
C GLU A 658 -55.34 -24.65 -24.62
N LYS A 659 -55.92 -23.60 -24.03
CA LYS A 659 -57.33 -23.25 -24.23
C LYS A 659 -57.53 -22.56 -25.57
N LYS A 660 -58.70 -22.80 -26.18
CA LYS A 660 -59.09 -22.15 -27.43
C LYS A 660 -59.05 -20.62 -27.29
N THR A 661 -58.44 -19.97 -28.28
CA THR A 661 -58.46 -18.51 -28.48
C THR A 661 -59.14 -18.18 -29.81
N LEU A 662 -59.58 -16.93 -29.98
CA LEU A 662 -60.53 -16.57 -31.03
C LEU A 662 -59.88 -16.32 -32.40
N ARG A 663 -58.68 -15.73 -32.44
CA ARG A 663 -57.98 -15.32 -33.67
C ARG A 663 -56.95 -16.33 -34.19
N TYR A 664 -56.46 -17.17 -33.30
CA TYR A 664 -55.39 -18.14 -33.55
C TYR A 664 -55.88 -19.55 -33.29
N VAL A 665 -55.37 -20.51 -34.08
CA VAL A 665 -55.64 -21.93 -33.87
C VAL A 665 -54.33 -22.68 -33.64
N PHE A 666 -54.41 -23.72 -32.81
CA PHE A 666 -53.34 -24.66 -32.57
C PHE A 666 -52.78 -25.19 -33.90
N GLU A 667 -51.46 -25.12 -34.04
CA GLU A 667 -50.73 -25.67 -35.18
C GLU A 667 -49.90 -26.89 -34.76
N SER A 668 -49.05 -26.74 -33.73
CA SER A 668 -48.20 -27.82 -33.24
C SER A 668 -47.80 -27.62 -31.78
N ILE A 669 -47.29 -28.69 -31.17
CA ILE A 669 -46.70 -28.70 -29.84
C ILE A 669 -45.34 -29.43 -29.90
N THR A 670 -44.34 -28.94 -29.16
CA THR A 670 -43.02 -29.58 -29.07
C THR A 670 -42.60 -29.71 -27.62
N ALA A 671 -42.09 -30.89 -27.25
CA ALA A 671 -41.44 -31.12 -25.96
C ALA A 671 -40.05 -30.47 -25.97
N GLN A 672 -39.70 -29.74 -24.91
CA GLN A 672 -38.39 -29.11 -24.75
C GLN A 672 -37.50 -29.83 -23.74
N THR A 673 -38.08 -30.73 -22.95
CA THR A 673 -37.38 -31.58 -21.98
C THR A 673 -37.72 -33.05 -22.22
N SER A 674 -36.83 -33.95 -21.81
CA SER A 674 -36.96 -35.40 -22.01
C SER A 674 -38.11 -36.04 -21.21
N ASN A 675 -38.51 -35.43 -20.10
CA ASN A 675 -39.62 -35.83 -19.25
C ASN A 675 -41.00 -35.32 -19.72
N VAL A 676 -41.08 -34.74 -20.93
CA VAL A 676 -42.35 -34.37 -21.57
C VAL A 676 -42.61 -35.29 -22.76
N SER A 677 -43.74 -36.00 -22.72
CA SER A 677 -44.26 -36.76 -23.86
C SER A 677 -45.45 -36.03 -24.49
N LEU A 678 -45.66 -36.17 -25.79
CA LEU A 678 -46.74 -35.47 -26.50
C LEU A 678 -47.93 -36.41 -26.75
N ASN A 679 -49.14 -35.93 -26.49
CA ASN A 679 -50.37 -36.65 -26.78
C ASN A 679 -51.37 -35.71 -27.48
N ASP A 680 -51.53 -35.89 -28.79
CA ASP A 680 -52.32 -35.04 -29.68
C ASP A 680 -51.96 -33.54 -29.59
N ARG A 681 -52.71 -32.79 -28.78
CA ARG A 681 -52.57 -31.33 -28.58
C ARG A 681 -52.08 -30.98 -27.18
N ASN A 682 -51.64 -31.96 -26.40
CA ASN A 682 -51.24 -31.79 -25.02
C ASN A 682 -49.81 -32.26 -24.80
N GLY A 683 -49.11 -31.60 -23.88
CA GLY A 683 -47.85 -32.08 -23.32
C GLY A 683 -48.14 -32.85 -22.03
N ILE A 684 -47.51 -34.01 -21.85
CA ILE A 684 -47.61 -34.83 -20.64
C ILE A 684 -46.25 -34.75 -19.94
N ALA A 685 -46.17 -33.89 -18.93
CA ALA A 685 -44.99 -33.69 -18.10
C ALA A 685 -45.00 -34.65 -16.91
N VAL A 686 -43.87 -35.32 -16.69
CA VAL A 686 -43.65 -36.16 -15.50
C VAL A 686 -42.63 -35.46 -14.61
N LEU A 687 -43.06 -35.07 -13.42
CA LEU A 687 -42.23 -34.45 -12.39
C LEU A 687 -41.92 -35.50 -11.33
N ASP A 688 -40.65 -35.84 -11.17
CA ASP A 688 -40.16 -36.78 -10.16
C ASP A 688 -38.86 -36.27 -9.52
N ARG A 689 -38.30 -37.04 -8.58
CA ARG A 689 -37.08 -36.67 -7.85
C ARG A 689 -35.89 -36.33 -8.77
N ASN A 690 -35.82 -36.95 -9.95
CA ASN A 690 -34.74 -36.77 -10.91
C ASN A 690 -35.10 -35.78 -12.03
N ASN A 691 -36.39 -35.51 -12.24
CA ASN A 691 -36.90 -34.70 -13.34
C ASN A 691 -37.86 -33.63 -12.82
N LYS A 692 -37.37 -32.68 -12.02
CA LYS A 692 -38.19 -31.65 -11.38
C LYS A 692 -38.61 -30.51 -12.31
N VAL A 693 -37.97 -30.35 -13.46
CA VAL A 693 -38.28 -29.29 -14.43
C VAL A 693 -38.77 -29.91 -15.73
N ALA A 694 -39.84 -29.37 -16.29
CA ALA A 694 -40.39 -29.77 -17.59
C ALA A 694 -40.71 -28.53 -18.45
N ALA A 695 -40.55 -28.64 -19.76
CA ALA A 695 -40.90 -27.53 -20.65
C ALA A 695 -41.55 -27.99 -21.97
N VAL A 696 -42.49 -27.19 -22.45
CA VAL A 696 -43.26 -27.46 -23.67
C VAL A 696 -43.55 -26.17 -24.43
N THR A 697 -43.52 -26.23 -25.76
CA THR A 697 -43.84 -25.08 -26.63
C THR A 697 -45.10 -25.34 -27.45
N PHE A 698 -46.05 -24.41 -27.41
CA PHE A 698 -47.24 -24.41 -28.26
C PHE A 698 -47.08 -23.40 -29.39
N THR A 699 -47.21 -23.85 -30.64
CA THR A 699 -47.21 -22.98 -31.82
C THR A 699 -48.62 -22.82 -32.38
N ASN A 700 -49.06 -21.57 -32.59
CA ASN A 700 -50.34 -21.29 -33.24
C ASN A 700 -50.18 -20.42 -34.48
N LYS A 701 -51.11 -20.60 -35.43
CA LYS A 701 -51.26 -19.75 -36.60
C LYS A 701 -52.53 -18.93 -36.55
N LYS A 702 -52.50 -17.74 -37.15
CA LYS A 702 -53.68 -16.90 -37.27
C LYS A 702 -54.62 -17.43 -38.35
N THR A 703 -55.91 -17.43 -38.07
CA THR A 703 -56.94 -17.88 -39.04
C THR A 703 -58.14 -16.96 -39.15
N ARG A 704 -58.30 -16.00 -38.23
CA ARG A 704 -59.36 -14.98 -38.30
C ARG A 704 -58.74 -13.58 -38.31
N TYR A 705 -58.93 -12.89 -39.43
CA TYR A 705 -58.42 -11.54 -39.67
C TYR A 705 -59.52 -10.48 -39.48
N ASP A 706 -60.78 -10.88 -39.37
CA ASP A 706 -61.99 -10.04 -39.25
C ASP A 706 -62.51 -9.90 -37.79
N ARG A 707 -61.73 -10.36 -36.80
CA ARG A 707 -62.15 -10.42 -35.40
C ARG A 707 -61.20 -9.65 -34.49
N TYR A 708 -61.74 -9.13 -33.40
CA TYR A 708 -61.04 -8.40 -32.35
C TYR A 708 -60.94 -9.24 -31.08
N SER A 709 -59.85 -9.07 -30.31
CA SER A 709 -59.67 -9.61 -28.97
C SER A 709 -59.62 -8.46 -27.97
N HIS A 710 -60.16 -8.67 -26.76
CA HIS A 710 -59.98 -7.72 -25.67
C HIS A 710 -58.49 -7.72 -25.25
N THR A 711 -57.99 -6.56 -24.83
CA THR A 711 -56.63 -6.35 -24.30
C THR A 711 -56.55 -6.51 -22.79
N ASP A 712 -57.64 -6.95 -22.15
CA ASP A 712 -57.76 -6.94 -20.70
C ASP A 712 -57.96 -8.38 -20.20
N VAL A 713 -56.93 -8.91 -19.55
CA VAL A 713 -56.97 -10.18 -18.82
C VAL A 713 -56.45 -9.92 -17.41
N VAL A 714 -57.28 -10.26 -16.43
CA VAL A 714 -56.93 -10.12 -15.01
C VAL A 714 -56.65 -11.52 -14.46
N ARG A 715 -55.50 -11.67 -13.79
CA ARG A 715 -55.16 -12.87 -13.01
C ARG A 715 -55.92 -12.80 -11.69
N ASN A 716 -56.70 -13.82 -11.36
CA ASN A 716 -57.33 -13.97 -10.05
C ASN A 716 -56.86 -15.28 -9.43
N GLN A 717 -56.22 -15.22 -8.26
CA GLN A 717 -55.78 -16.42 -7.53
C GLN A 717 -56.85 -16.81 -6.53
N ILE A 718 -57.52 -17.93 -6.77
CA ILE A 718 -58.55 -18.47 -5.88
C ILE A 718 -57.95 -19.70 -5.18
N HIS A 719 -57.64 -19.57 -3.90
CA HIS A 719 -57.21 -20.68 -3.06
C HIS A 719 -58.43 -21.54 -2.70
N ILE A 720 -58.51 -22.75 -3.26
CA ILE A 720 -59.54 -23.72 -2.89
C ILE A 720 -58.97 -24.58 -1.76
N GLN A 721 -59.38 -24.29 -0.51
CA GLN A 721 -59.20 -25.25 0.60
C GLN A 721 -60.28 -26.33 0.46
N ASN A 722 -59.86 -27.59 0.31
CA ASN A 722 -60.75 -28.75 0.42
C ASN A 722 -60.79 -29.26 1.86
#